data_AF-A0A938V3N7-F1
#
_entry.id   AF-A0A938V3N7-F1
#
_cell.length_a   1.000
_cell.length_b   1.000
_cell.length_c   1.000
_cell.angle_alpha   90.00
_cell.angle_beta   90.00
_cell.angle_gamma   90.00
#
_symmetry.space_group_name_H-M   'P 1'
#
loop_
_entity.id
_entity.type
_entity.pdbx_description
1 polymer ?
#
loop_
_entity_poly.entity_id
_entity_poly.type
_entity_poly.pdbx_seq_one_letter_code
_entity_poly.pdbx_strand_id
1 'polypeptide(L)'
;MNMDLQGLVLAALFVVAGGLPVACTGPKGGADAIAPDSAAALDAGDLAETCPPGLVPWPGGGCAPRVDECPNPWELPLIGGGPVPLKPGEGGCVAIGPRACPKLWDPEADVDCEPGKLMEYDGNACPEGFVLTEDEVACIPFFAEDGVCGENEIPVLGGGCKKVGPAAPGIAPGGDLDAPDFDVCPPGELATGGGCIRVGPRACPKLWNPGAEVDCEVGDILPCPDGWSESDDGMYCDPKYAECSLGERSLVGGGCERVVPLAEDCPPGPFPVVPEGAEDAVYVSAASTCTGACGTPESPFPTITAAIEVVPDGGYVLVGAGEYAEGLAISKSVHVLGLCSAKVTIAGSVDVVSKKDSAIESAGVVVADTSQAELAGVKVASAAAGVAVVGTTGVEVHDVEVTGSAGAGVYAGPGSEVTIDRLWLHDTAPGSKGWLLFGVFADGGARLEMRQSLLDATMGAGSFARGVNTEMTVDETTIRDTRCTVGKVAGYGARVDSNATLRVLGSCLDGNRDSGILAEGGAFLDVEATAVLRTQPDDKEERGWGLQVGESATATVTGCLLGENTAAGMIVSGVGTKIELSATVVRDTKPNAKGEYGTGVQTSGSASMVVSGCLFDGNKEVGVIVSGSGAKASLSATLVRNTLLSGAGKMGYGMQVADGGLVAVSRCLFEGNTWGGIGVWQPGAEMNLSETVVRDTIPNGVGKGGRGLEVGGAASVVASNCLFEGNPEAGILVGGSGTKMDLSATLVRDGMSAEDG
;
A
#
# COMPACT_ATOMS: atom_id res chain seq x y z
N MET A 1 -12.39 -38.25 9.89
CA MET A 1 -11.34 -37.81 8.94
C MET A 1 -11.05 -36.34 9.22
N ASN A 2 -10.12 -36.07 10.15
CA ASN A 2 -9.68 -34.73 10.52
C ASN A 2 -8.56 -34.29 9.56
N MET A 3 -8.76 -33.20 8.83
CA MET A 3 -7.68 -32.54 8.10
C MET A 3 -7.18 -31.34 8.89
N ASP A 4 -5.87 -31.38 9.09
CA ASP A 4 -5.02 -30.45 9.80
C ASP A 4 -5.00 -29.06 9.12
N LEU A 5 -5.71 -28.09 9.73
CA LEU A 5 -5.79 -26.69 9.27
C LEU A 5 -4.51 -25.88 9.59
N GLN A 6 -3.57 -26.42 10.38
CA GLN A 6 -2.35 -25.70 10.77
C GLN A 6 -1.30 -25.64 9.66
N GLY A 7 -1.35 -26.55 8.68
CA GLY A 7 -0.34 -26.63 7.60
C GLY A 7 -0.56 -25.69 6.41
N LEU A 8 -1.74 -25.11 6.23
CA LEU A 8 -2.08 -24.30 5.03
C LEU A 8 -1.83 -22.80 5.21
N VAL A 9 -1.66 -22.32 6.44
CA VAL A 9 -1.32 -20.93 6.76
C VAL A 9 0.16 -20.63 6.44
N LEU A 10 1.05 -21.63 6.51
CA LEU A 10 2.48 -21.43 6.27
C LEU A 10 2.86 -21.23 4.79
N ALA A 11 2.07 -21.73 3.83
CA ALA A 11 2.50 -21.72 2.42
C ALA A 11 2.14 -20.43 1.66
N ALA A 12 1.13 -19.67 2.11
CA ALA A 12 0.72 -18.43 1.44
C ALA A 12 1.44 -17.17 1.97
N LEU A 13 1.95 -17.21 3.21
CA LEU A 13 2.64 -16.08 3.85
C LEU A 13 4.17 -16.06 3.61
N PHE A 14 4.77 -17.13 3.08
CA PHE A 14 6.23 -17.29 3.00
C PHE A 14 6.91 -16.76 1.73
N VAL A 15 6.23 -16.03 0.85
CA VAL A 15 6.88 -15.46 -0.36
C VAL A 15 7.43 -14.05 -0.19
N VAL A 16 7.12 -13.31 0.89
CA VAL A 16 7.51 -11.87 0.99
C VAL A 16 8.46 -11.53 2.16
N ALA A 17 8.94 -12.51 2.93
CA ALA A 17 9.94 -12.26 3.98
C ALA A 17 11.41 -12.29 3.50
N GLY A 18 11.68 -12.30 2.19
CA GLY A 18 13.04 -12.42 1.62
C GLY A 18 13.34 -11.61 0.36
N GLY A 19 12.49 -10.65 -0.01
CA GLY A 19 12.71 -9.78 -1.16
C GLY A 19 13.43 -8.50 -0.76
N LEU A 20 14.77 -8.51 -0.73
CA LEU A 20 15.54 -7.27 -0.89
C LEU A 20 15.19 -6.67 -2.26
N PRO A 21 14.77 -5.40 -2.36
CA PRO A 21 14.69 -4.74 -3.66
C PRO A 21 16.12 -4.54 -4.17
N VAL A 22 16.47 -5.23 -5.26
CA VAL A 22 17.69 -4.93 -6.00
C VAL A 22 17.42 -3.66 -6.81
N ALA A 23 17.61 -2.50 -6.15
CA ALA A 23 17.78 -1.21 -6.81
C ALA A 23 19.29 -0.89 -6.86
N CYS A 24 19.82 -0.95 -8.09
CA CYS A 24 21.04 -0.34 -8.61
C CYS A 24 22.09 0.23 -7.63
N THR A 25 23.12 -0.57 -7.32
CA THR A 25 24.50 -0.06 -7.18
C THR A 25 25.33 -0.64 -8.34
N GLY A 26 25.73 0.22 -9.29
CA GLY A 26 26.29 -0.21 -10.58
C GLY A 26 27.64 -0.93 -10.51
N PRO A 27 28.00 -1.76 -11.51
CA PRO A 27 29.34 -2.30 -11.62
C PRO A 27 30.20 -1.46 -12.58
N LYS A 28 31.46 -1.23 -12.18
CA LYS A 28 32.52 -0.75 -13.06
C LYS A 28 32.84 -1.82 -14.12
N GLY A 29 32.68 -1.43 -15.38
CA GLY A 29 33.50 -1.74 -16.55
C GLY A 29 34.10 -3.13 -16.75
N GLY A 30 33.80 -3.73 -17.91
CA GLY A 30 34.66 -4.72 -18.57
C GLY A 30 33.91 -5.64 -19.53
N ALA A 31 34.10 -5.39 -20.82
CA ALA A 31 33.93 -6.23 -22.03
C ALA A 31 33.87 -7.77 -21.81
N ASP A 32 33.16 -8.61 -22.56
CA ASP A 32 32.90 -8.68 -24.00
C ASP A 32 31.66 -9.56 -24.28
N ALA A 33 31.08 -9.39 -25.47
CA ALA A 33 29.98 -10.18 -26.02
C ALA A 33 30.39 -11.62 -26.39
N ILE A 34 29.42 -12.56 -26.36
CA ILE A 34 29.10 -13.57 -27.41
C ILE A 34 27.82 -14.32 -26.97
N ALA A 35 26.90 -14.50 -27.91
CA ALA A 35 25.78 -15.45 -27.87
C ALA A 35 25.90 -16.38 -29.12
N PRO A 36 25.04 -17.40 -29.33
CA PRO A 36 24.42 -18.39 -28.44
C PRO A 36 24.69 -19.86 -28.90
N ASP A 37 24.37 -20.88 -28.08
CA ASP A 37 23.61 -22.09 -28.47
C ASP A 37 23.84 -23.34 -27.58
N SER A 38 22.71 -24.02 -27.35
CA SER A 38 22.52 -25.47 -27.14
C SER A 38 22.88 -26.15 -25.80
N ALA A 39 21.79 -26.57 -25.14
CA ALA A 39 21.57 -27.76 -24.32
C ALA A 39 22.72 -28.78 -24.12
N ALA A 40 23.08 -29.02 -22.86
CA ALA A 40 23.30 -30.36 -22.30
C ALA A 40 23.39 -30.30 -20.76
N ALA A 41 22.80 -31.29 -20.10
CA ALA A 41 22.89 -31.53 -18.67
C ALA A 41 24.32 -31.94 -18.24
N LEU A 42 24.83 -31.35 -17.14
CA LEU A 42 25.93 -31.88 -16.30
C LEU A 42 25.68 -31.36 -14.88
N ASP A 43 25.35 -32.20 -13.90
CA ASP A 43 26.16 -33.17 -13.15
C ASP A 43 26.93 -32.53 -11.98
N ALA A 44 26.78 -33.16 -10.82
CA ALA A 44 27.22 -32.68 -9.51
C ALA A 44 28.72 -32.95 -9.34
N GLY A 45 29.54 -31.92 -9.49
CA GLY A 45 30.95 -32.00 -9.16
C GLY A 45 31.76 -30.92 -9.85
N ASP A 46 31.88 -29.75 -9.20
CA ASP A 46 33.10 -28.94 -9.18
C ASP A 46 32.85 -27.60 -8.46
N LEU A 47 32.84 -27.66 -7.12
CA LEU A 47 33.25 -26.55 -6.23
C LEU A 47 33.76 -27.17 -4.92
N ALA A 48 34.90 -27.86 -5.00
CA ALA A 48 35.68 -28.27 -3.84
C ALA A 48 36.78 -27.24 -3.59
N GLU A 49 36.44 -26.11 -2.95
CA GLU A 49 37.44 -25.26 -2.31
C GLU A 49 37.80 -25.87 -0.94
N THR A 50 39.10 -26.06 -0.72
CA THR A 50 39.70 -26.88 0.34
C THR A 50 39.47 -26.33 1.76
N CYS A 51 38.83 -27.11 2.64
CA CYS A 51 38.74 -26.82 4.07
C CYS A 51 40.08 -27.05 4.80
N PRO A 52 40.40 -26.28 5.87
CA PRO A 52 41.56 -26.52 6.74
C PRO A 52 41.57 -27.92 7.38
N PRO A 53 42.73 -28.46 7.81
CA PRO A 53 42.81 -29.76 8.48
C PRO A 53 41.90 -29.82 9.72
N GLY A 54 40.99 -30.79 9.76
CA GLY A 54 40.03 -30.99 10.87
C GLY A 54 38.57 -30.63 10.53
N LEU A 55 38.31 -30.01 9.38
CA LEU A 55 36.96 -29.63 8.92
C LEU A 55 36.58 -30.35 7.60
N VAL A 56 35.28 -30.50 7.33
CA VAL A 56 34.72 -31.08 6.10
C VAL A 56 33.69 -30.14 5.44
N PRO A 57 33.51 -30.18 4.11
CA PRO A 57 32.52 -29.35 3.41
C PRO A 57 31.07 -29.72 3.78
N TRP A 58 30.21 -28.72 3.96
CA TRP A 58 28.78 -28.90 4.29
C TRP A 58 27.86 -28.57 3.09
N PRO A 59 26.76 -29.31 2.84
CA PRO A 59 25.79 -28.98 1.80
C PRO A 59 25.04 -27.68 2.18
N GLY A 60 25.44 -26.57 1.58
CA GLY A 60 24.98 -25.21 1.92
C GLY A 60 26.09 -24.15 1.82
N GLY A 61 27.34 -24.57 1.68
CA GLY A 61 28.51 -23.68 1.62
C GLY A 61 29.15 -23.49 3.00
N GLY A 62 30.45 -23.76 3.11
CA GLY A 62 31.23 -23.65 4.35
C GLY A 62 31.87 -24.97 4.82
N CYS A 63 32.74 -24.86 5.84
CA CYS A 63 33.48 -25.97 6.44
C CYS A 63 33.03 -26.20 7.90
N ALA A 64 32.74 -27.43 8.31
CA ALA A 64 32.32 -27.81 9.66
C ALA A 64 33.26 -28.86 10.30
N PRO A 65 33.43 -28.91 11.63
CA PRO A 65 34.27 -29.92 12.29
C PRO A 65 33.71 -31.33 12.13
N ARG A 66 34.60 -32.34 12.10
CA ARG A 66 34.19 -33.75 12.01
C ARG A 66 33.36 -34.15 13.23
N VAL A 67 32.27 -34.88 12.97
CA VAL A 67 31.31 -35.37 13.98
C VAL A 67 31.93 -36.41 14.94
N ASP A 68 33.16 -36.87 14.64
CA ASP A 68 33.78 -38.03 15.29
C ASP A 68 34.57 -37.72 16.58
N GLU A 69 34.51 -36.49 17.11
CA GLU A 69 35.32 -36.05 18.27
C GLU A 69 34.58 -35.72 19.59
N CYS A 70 33.24 -35.86 19.70
CA CYS A 70 32.60 -35.94 21.04
C CYS A 70 32.46 -37.44 21.42
N PRO A 71 33.02 -37.89 22.57
CA PRO A 71 33.10 -39.31 22.91
C PRO A 71 31.77 -39.98 23.32
N ASN A 72 30.64 -39.25 23.30
CA ASN A 72 29.33 -39.74 23.71
C ASN A 72 28.22 -39.36 22.69
N PRO A 73 27.30 -40.28 22.32
CA PRO A 73 26.26 -40.05 21.32
C PRO A 73 25.12 -39.09 21.75
N TRP A 74 25.20 -38.48 22.94
CA TRP A 74 24.17 -37.61 23.53
C TRP A 74 24.65 -36.16 23.77
N GLU A 75 25.75 -35.76 23.13
CA GLU A 75 26.31 -34.41 23.22
C GLU A 75 26.37 -33.77 21.83
N LEU A 76 26.13 -32.46 21.74
CA LEU A 76 26.24 -31.67 20.50
C LEU A 76 27.29 -30.57 20.63
N PRO A 77 27.97 -30.19 19.53
CA PRO A 77 28.85 -29.02 19.50
C PRO A 77 28.04 -27.71 19.52
N LEU A 78 28.51 -26.72 20.30
CA LEU A 78 27.90 -25.40 20.40
C LEU A 78 27.95 -24.64 19.07
N ILE A 79 26.78 -24.23 18.54
CA ILE A 79 26.64 -23.29 17.42
C ILE A 79 26.22 -21.93 18.00
N GLY A 80 27.10 -20.94 17.96
CA GLY A 80 26.83 -19.59 18.49
C GLY A 80 26.00 -18.74 17.54
N GLY A 81 24.72 -18.52 17.87
CA GLY A 81 23.85 -17.52 17.26
C GLY A 81 23.31 -16.57 18.32
N GLY A 82 24.15 -15.64 18.79
CA GLY A 82 23.77 -14.60 19.77
C GLY A 82 24.94 -13.63 20.01
N PRO A 83 24.70 -12.35 20.37
CA PRO A 83 25.73 -11.32 20.33
C PRO A 83 26.53 -11.29 21.63
N VAL A 84 27.50 -12.19 21.79
CA VAL A 84 28.58 -12.05 22.78
C VAL A 84 29.88 -12.61 22.18
N PRO A 85 31.02 -11.88 22.21
CA PRO A 85 32.24 -12.36 21.59
C PRO A 85 32.96 -13.39 22.50
N LEU A 86 33.08 -14.63 22.03
CA LEU A 86 33.96 -15.63 22.62
C LEU A 86 35.41 -15.43 22.13
N LYS A 87 36.39 -15.58 23.03
CA LYS A 87 37.82 -15.49 22.71
C LYS A 87 38.30 -16.78 22.00
N PRO A 88 39.34 -16.73 21.15
CA PRO A 88 39.81 -17.90 20.41
C PRO A 88 40.49 -18.92 21.35
N GLY A 89 39.96 -20.15 21.45
CA GLY A 89 40.63 -21.27 22.12
C GLY A 89 39.79 -22.21 22.98
N GLU A 90 38.48 -21.98 23.15
CA GLU A 90 37.62 -22.86 23.97
C GLU A 90 36.43 -23.39 23.15
N GLY A 91 36.48 -24.66 22.75
CA GLY A 91 35.33 -25.42 22.28
C GLY A 91 34.96 -26.48 23.32
N GLY A 92 33.70 -26.56 23.73
CA GLY A 92 33.20 -27.56 24.69
C GLY A 92 31.90 -28.22 24.20
N CYS A 93 31.74 -29.53 24.40
CA CYS A 93 30.49 -30.27 24.18
C CYS A 93 29.51 -29.98 25.36
N VAL A 94 28.20 -29.86 25.12
CA VAL A 94 27.18 -29.69 26.17
C VAL A 94 26.31 -30.94 26.28
N ALA A 95 26.12 -31.44 27.50
CA ALA A 95 25.27 -32.61 27.80
C ALA A 95 23.79 -32.22 27.92
N ILE A 96 22.91 -32.95 27.24
CA ILE A 96 21.46 -32.83 27.40
C ILE A 96 21.00 -33.86 28.45
N GLY A 97 20.73 -33.41 29.67
CA GLY A 97 20.18 -34.26 30.73
C GLY A 97 18.64 -34.33 30.68
N PRO A 98 17.99 -35.45 31.05
CA PRO A 98 16.54 -35.53 31.17
C PRO A 98 16.10 -35.15 32.59
N ARG A 99 15.20 -34.17 32.72
CA ARG A 99 14.23 -33.92 33.82
C ARG A 99 13.41 -32.69 33.43
N ALA A 100 12.10 -32.63 33.60
CA ALA A 100 11.39 -32.95 34.84
C ALA A 100 9.95 -33.48 34.63
N CYS A 101 9.53 -34.31 35.60
CA CYS A 101 8.16 -34.74 35.86
C CYS A 101 7.19 -33.54 36.00
N PRO A 102 5.93 -33.64 35.54
CA PRO A 102 4.90 -32.70 35.91
C PRO A 102 4.41 -33.02 37.34
N LYS A 103 4.67 -32.13 38.31
CA LYS A 103 3.78 -31.96 39.47
C LYS A 103 2.66 -31.03 39.04
N LEU A 104 1.62 -31.58 38.44
CA LEU A 104 0.34 -30.90 38.23
C LEU A 104 -0.74 -31.93 38.59
N TRP A 105 -1.35 -31.70 39.75
CA TRP A 105 -2.40 -32.47 40.43
C TRP A 105 -1.96 -33.51 41.48
N ASP A 106 -2.51 -33.29 42.68
CA ASP A 106 -2.37 -33.96 43.97
C ASP A 106 -1.12 -33.65 44.84
N PRO A 107 -1.24 -32.83 45.90
CA PRO A 107 -0.16 -32.53 46.83
C PRO A 107 0.14 -33.63 47.87
N GLU A 108 -0.61 -34.73 47.96
CA GLU A 108 -0.45 -35.73 49.03
C GLU A 108 0.02 -37.13 48.58
N ALA A 109 0.33 -37.36 47.30
CA ALA A 109 0.84 -38.64 46.82
C ALA A 109 2.37 -38.77 46.99
N ASP A 110 2.80 -39.67 47.88
CA ASP A 110 4.19 -40.06 48.11
C ASP A 110 4.56 -41.22 47.17
N VAL A 111 5.26 -40.94 46.07
CA VAL A 111 5.73 -41.96 45.11
C VAL A 111 7.22 -41.76 44.81
N ASP A 112 8.03 -42.74 45.21
CA ASP A 112 9.47 -42.83 44.91
C ASP A 112 9.70 -43.10 43.41
N CYS A 113 10.45 -42.24 42.73
CA CYS A 113 10.90 -42.46 41.35
C CYS A 113 12.36 -42.96 41.31
N GLU A 114 12.56 -44.24 40.99
CA GLU A 114 13.87 -44.76 40.54
C GLU A 114 14.01 -44.67 39.00
N PRO A 115 15.15 -44.21 38.44
CA PRO A 115 15.34 -44.14 36.99
C PRO A 115 15.67 -45.51 36.39
N GLY A 116 14.86 -46.00 35.43
CA GLY A 116 15.23 -47.15 34.59
C GLY A 116 14.14 -48.21 34.31
N LYS A 117 12.90 -48.04 34.79
CA LYS A 117 11.77 -48.88 34.37
C LYS A 117 10.81 -48.09 33.48
N LEU A 118 10.64 -48.55 32.25
CA LEU A 118 9.46 -48.23 31.42
C LEU A 118 8.23 -48.76 32.16
N MET A 119 7.22 -47.92 32.41
CA MET A 119 5.91 -48.42 32.79
C MET A 119 5.28 -49.08 31.55
N GLU A 120 4.94 -50.36 31.67
CA GLU A 120 3.96 -51.01 30.79
C GLU A 120 2.64 -50.26 30.96
N TYR A 121 2.15 -49.66 29.86
CA TYR A 121 0.82 -49.09 29.77
C TYR A 121 -0.15 -50.26 29.55
N ASP A 122 -0.85 -50.67 30.60
CA ASP A 122 -1.94 -51.64 30.48
C ASP A 122 -3.14 -50.91 29.88
N GLY A 123 -3.30 -51.01 28.56
CA GLY A 123 -4.42 -50.43 27.84
C GLY A 123 -5.73 -51.06 28.31
N ASN A 124 -6.64 -50.24 28.85
CA ASN A 124 -8.11 -50.36 28.77
C ASN A 124 -8.91 -49.47 29.76
N ALA A 125 -8.33 -48.41 30.34
CA ALA A 125 -9.10 -47.50 31.18
C ALA A 125 -8.82 -46.03 30.86
N CYS A 126 -9.86 -45.30 30.43
CA CYS A 126 -9.84 -43.84 30.38
C CYS A 126 -9.91 -43.26 31.81
N PRO A 127 -9.38 -42.04 32.03
CA PRO A 127 -9.58 -41.29 33.28
C PRO A 127 -11.06 -41.09 33.60
N GLU A 128 -11.37 -40.91 34.90
CA GLU A 128 -12.73 -40.66 35.38
C GLU A 128 -13.34 -39.44 34.65
N GLY A 129 -14.51 -39.63 34.03
CA GLY A 129 -15.19 -38.61 33.19
C GLY A 129 -14.91 -38.65 31.70
N PHE A 130 -14.17 -39.65 31.23
CA PHE A 130 -13.95 -39.91 29.82
C PHE A 130 -14.28 -41.37 29.48
N VAL A 131 -14.79 -41.61 28.27
CA VAL A 131 -15.05 -42.95 27.73
C VAL A 131 -14.18 -43.19 26.50
N LEU A 132 -13.74 -44.44 26.29
CA LEU A 132 -13.04 -44.81 25.06
C LEU A 132 -14.02 -44.70 23.88
N THR A 133 -13.56 -44.11 22.78
CA THR A 133 -14.24 -44.18 21.48
C THR A 133 -14.42 -45.64 21.06
N GLU A 134 -15.44 -45.95 20.25
CA GLU A 134 -15.71 -47.33 19.77
C GLU A 134 -14.51 -48.02 19.11
N ASP A 135 -13.59 -47.25 18.53
CA ASP A 135 -12.38 -47.76 17.89
C ASP A 135 -11.18 -47.96 18.85
N GLU A 136 -11.39 -47.75 20.16
CA GLU A 136 -10.41 -47.86 21.25
C GLU A 136 -9.16 -46.95 21.14
N VAL A 137 -9.19 -45.90 20.31
CA VAL A 137 -8.01 -45.05 20.02
C VAL A 137 -7.97 -43.73 20.81
N ALA A 138 -9.09 -43.26 21.36
CA ALA A 138 -9.15 -41.99 22.08
C ALA A 138 -10.14 -42.00 23.24
N CYS A 139 -9.85 -41.22 24.29
CA CYS A 139 -10.77 -40.97 25.40
C CYS A 139 -11.52 -39.66 25.13
N ILE A 140 -12.85 -39.70 25.02
CA ILE A 140 -13.71 -38.52 24.84
C ILE A 140 -14.46 -38.20 26.14
N PRO A 141 -14.73 -36.91 26.46
CA PRO A 141 -15.51 -36.54 27.63
C PRO A 141 -16.91 -37.17 27.56
N PHE A 142 -17.37 -37.78 28.65
CA PHE A 142 -18.74 -38.29 28.75
C PHE A 142 -19.55 -37.46 29.74
N PHE A 143 -20.72 -37.00 29.28
CA PHE A 143 -21.77 -36.42 30.11
C PHE A 143 -22.95 -37.40 30.05
N ALA A 144 -23.54 -37.76 31.20
CA ALA A 144 -24.54 -38.83 31.30
C ALA A 144 -25.68 -38.70 30.27
N GLU A 145 -26.05 -39.82 29.63
CA GLU A 145 -27.03 -39.91 28.53
C GLU A 145 -28.44 -39.38 28.89
N ASP A 146 -28.70 -39.17 30.18
CA ASP A 146 -30.00 -38.76 30.72
C ASP A 146 -30.17 -37.24 30.82
N GLY A 147 -29.12 -36.44 30.62
CA GLY A 147 -29.13 -34.99 30.28
C GLY A 147 -29.99 -34.00 31.10
N VAL A 148 -30.74 -34.40 32.13
CA VAL A 148 -31.66 -33.52 32.86
C VAL A 148 -31.11 -33.26 34.26
N CYS A 149 -30.36 -32.17 34.40
CA CYS A 149 -30.03 -31.59 35.69
C CYS A 149 -31.18 -30.71 36.20
N GLY A 150 -31.36 -30.60 37.52
CA GLY A 150 -32.38 -29.72 38.09
C GLY A 150 -32.10 -28.24 37.79
N GLU A 151 -33.09 -27.37 37.96
CA GLU A 151 -33.09 -25.91 37.63
C GLU A 151 -31.87 -25.09 38.12
N ASN A 152 -31.02 -25.63 39.00
CA ASN A 152 -29.83 -24.95 39.54
C ASN A 152 -28.59 -25.85 39.56
N GLU A 153 -28.54 -26.85 38.69
CA GLU A 153 -27.43 -27.78 38.60
C GLU A 153 -26.92 -27.87 37.16
N ILE A 154 -25.59 -27.90 36.99
CA ILE A 154 -24.95 -28.09 35.69
C ILE A 154 -24.37 -29.51 35.60
N PRO A 155 -24.50 -30.20 34.46
CA PRO A 155 -23.83 -31.48 34.27
C PRO A 155 -22.31 -31.28 34.33
N VAL A 156 -21.61 -32.20 34.99
CA VAL A 156 -20.14 -32.17 35.11
C VAL A 156 -19.51 -33.37 34.41
N LEU A 157 -18.28 -33.17 33.89
CA LEU A 157 -17.45 -34.26 33.39
C LEU A 157 -17.33 -35.34 34.48
N GLY A 158 -17.63 -36.60 34.15
CA GLY A 158 -17.75 -37.69 35.15
C GLY A 158 -19.14 -38.27 35.30
N GLY A 159 -20.18 -37.56 34.85
CA GLY A 159 -21.57 -37.86 35.17
C GLY A 159 -22.02 -37.20 36.48
N GLY A 160 -23.32 -36.90 36.56
CA GLY A 160 -23.92 -36.18 37.69
C GLY A 160 -24.07 -34.68 37.46
N CYS A 161 -24.76 -34.02 38.41
CA CYS A 161 -25.11 -32.61 38.35
C CYS A 161 -24.48 -31.87 39.54
N LYS A 162 -23.85 -30.72 39.28
CA LYS A 162 -23.24 -29.86 40.32
C LYS A 162 -24.11 -28.65 40.55
N LYS A 163 -24.54 -28.45 41.80
CA LYS A 163 -25.23 -27.22 42.22
C LYS A 163 -24.35 -26.00 41.95
N VAL A 164 -24.89 -25.06 41.18
CA VAL A 164 -24.32 -23.74 41.03
C VAL A 164 -24.61 -23.00 42.35
N GLY A 165 -23.57 -22.50 43.02
CA GLY A 165 -23.74 -21.72 44.26
C GLY A 165 -24.62 -20.50 44.00
N PRO A 166 -25.34 -19.98 45.02
CA PRO A 166 -26.22 -18.83 44.84
C PRO A 166 -25.41 -17.68 44.23
N ALA A 167 -25.95 -17.10 43.16
CA ALA A 167 -25.49 -15.84 42.61
C ALA A 167 -25.32 -14.81 43.74
N ALA A 168 -24.35 -13.91 43.58
CA ALA A 168 -24.26 -12.70 44.40
C ALA A 168 -25.66 -12.07 44.58
N PRO A 169 -26.00 -11.53 45.76
CA PRO A 169 -27.38 -11.29 46.17
C PRO A 169 -28.09 -10.38 45.17
N GLY A 170 -29.06 -10.94 44.46
CA GLY A 170 -29.82 -10.21 43.45
C GLY A 170 -30.85 -11.02 42.66
N ILE A 171 -30.76 -12.36 42.61
CA ILE A 171 -31.74 -13.17 41.89
C ILE A 171 -32.13 -14.38 42.75
N ALA A 172 -33.37 -14.38 43.24
CA ALA A 172 -33.96 -15.52 43.93
C ALA A 172 -34.61 -16.47 42.90
N PRO A 173 -34.41 -17.79 42.97
CA PRO A 173 -35.13 -18.73 42.13
C PRO A 173 -36.43 -19.17 42.85
N GLY A 174 -37.56 -18.98 42.17
CA GLY A 174 -38.88 -19.46 42.62
C GLY A 174 -39.83 -18.36 43.08
N GLY A 175 -40.49 -17.70 42.13
CA GLY A 175 -41.61 -16.79 42.37
C GLY A 175 -42.23 -16.36 41.05
N ASP A 176 -43.52 -16.61 40.90
CA ASP A 176 -44.47 -16.19 39.85
C ASP A 176 -43.95 -15.47 38.60
N LEU A 177 -44.34 -15.99 37.43
CA LEU A 177 -44.26 -15.37 36.10
C LEU A 177 -45.14 -14.09 35.95
N ASP A 178 -45.34 -13.34 37.03
CA ASP A 178 -46.11 -12.09 37.09
C ASP A 178 -45.39 -11.04 37.98
N ALA A 179 -44.08 -10.87 37.78
CA ALA A 179 -43.32 -9.71 38.27
C ALA A 179 -42.98 -8.76 37.10
N PRO A 180 -43.06 -7.43 37.29
CA PRO A 180 -43.03 -6.46 36.20
C PRO A 180 -41.62 -6.30 35.63
N ASP A 181 -41.55 -6.30 34.30
CA ASP A 181 -40.48 -5.73 33.45
C ASP A 181 -39.06 -5.76 34.04
N PHE A 182 -38.31 -6.84 33.79
CA PHE A 182 -36.89 -6.64 33.50
C PHE A 182 -36.85 -5.77 32.23
N ASP A 183 -36.53 -4.49 32.42
CA ASP A 183 -36.43 -3.46 31.39
C ASP A 183 -35.88 -4.04 30.08
N VAL A 184 -36.77 -4.16 29.09
CA VAL A 184 -36.37 -4.41 27.71
C VAL A 184 -35.58 -3.18 27.28
N CYS A 185 -34.26 -3.24 27.37
CA CYS A 185 -33.43 -2.19 26.84
C CYS A 185 -33.69 -2.04 25.33
N PRO A 186 -33.79 -0.80 24.82
CA PRO A 186 -33.93 -0.55 23.38
C PRO A 186 -32.85 -1.29 22.56
N PRO A 187 -33.13 -1.61 21.28
CA PRO A 187 -32.11 -2.16 20.39
C PRO A 187 -30.81 -1.33 20.43
N GLY A 188 -29.67 -1.98 20.68
CA GLY A 188 -28.37 -1.29 20.85
C GLY A 188 -28.03 -0.91 22.31
N GLU A 189 -28.81 -1.37 23.28
CA GLU A 189 -28.55 -1.19 24.71
C GLU A 189 -28.48 -2.53 25.47
N LEU A 190 -27.59 -2.60 26.47
CA LEU A 190 -27.33 -3.73 27.35
C LEU A 190 -27.92 -3.44 28.74
N ALA A 191 -28.77 -4.33 29.25
CA ALA A 191 -29.27 -4.23 30.61
C ALA A 191 -28.14 -4.47 31.62
N THR A 192 -27.98 -3.55 32.57
CA THR A 192 -27.07 -3.68 33.71
C THR A 192 -27.84 -3.54 35.02
N GLY A 193 -27.24 -3.95 36.14
CA GLY A 193 -27.82 -3.77 37.48
C GLY A 193 -28.09 -2.30 37.88
N GLY A 194 -27.75 -1.33 37.04
CA GLY A 194 -28.05 0.10 37.18
C GLY A 194 -28.85 0.72 36.01
N GLY A 195 -29.45 -0.08 35.12
CA GLY A 195 -30.21 0.37 33.94
C GLY A 195 -29.58 -0.04 32.60
N CYS A 196 -30.11 0.49 31.49
CA CYS A 196 -29.62 0.20 30.14
C CYS A 196 -28.36 1.02 29.79
N ILE A 197 -27.31 0.37 29.30
CA ILE A 197 -26.10 1.02 28.77
C ILE A 197 -26.01 0.80 27.26
N ARG A 198 -25.75 1.84 26.47
CA ARG A 198 -25.51 1.67 25.02
C ARG A 198 -24.26 0.86 24.72
N VAL A 199 -24.37 0.02 23.70
CA VAL A 199 -23.27 -0.76 23.12
C VAL A 199 -23.08 -0.33 21.66
N GLY A 200 -21.83 -0.26 21.22
CA GLY A 200 -21.48 0.37 19.94
C GLY A 200 -21.28 1.89 20.07
N PRO A 201 -20.95 2.57 18.96
CA PRO A 201 -20.62 3.99 18.98
C PRO A 201 -21.86 4.85 19.20
N ARG A 202 -21.71 6.00 19.90
CA ARG A 202 -22.79 6.97 20.10
C ARG A 202 -23.34 7.56 18.80
N ALA A 203 -22.53 7.51 17.75
CA ALA A 203 -22.87 7.80 16.37
C ALA A 203 -22.02 6.87 15.50
N CYS A 204 -22.64 6.14 14.56
CA CYS A 204 -21.87 5.47 13.51
C CYS A 204 -20.88 6.47 12.89
N PRO A 205 -19.69 6.04 12.48
CA PRO A 205 -18.86 6.87 11.63
C PRO A 205 -19.60 7.23 10.36
N LYS A 206 -20.19 8.42 10.37
CA LYS A 206 -20.60 9.08 9.15
C LYS A 206 -19.32 9.50 8.46
N LEU A 207 -19.00 8.81 7.38
CA LEU A 207 -18.12 9.35 6.34
C LEU A 207 -18.87 10.26 5.38
N TRP A 208 -19.87 10.95 5.96
CA TRP A 208 -20.94 11.71 5.35
C TRP A 208 -22.22 10.88 5.06
N ASN A 209 -23.19 10.99 5.99
CA ASN A 209 -24.56 10.47 6.22
C ASN A 209 -25.22 9.18 5.59
N PRO A 210 -25.56 8.17 6.45
CA PRO A 210 -26.48 7.04 6.20
C PRO A 210 -28.00 7.30 6.36
N GLY A 211 -28.82 6.50 5.66
CA GLY A 211 -30.23 6.27 5.97
C GLY A 211 -30.50 4.96 6.75
N ALA A 212 -30.96 5.10 8.01
CA ALA A 212 -31.75 4.24 8.94
C ALA A 212 -31.68 2.68 8.86
N GLU A 213 -31.63 1.90 9.94
CA GLU A 213 -32.18 2.07 11.31
C GLU A 213 -31.36 1.26 12.35
N VAL A 214 -30.50 1.93 13.12
CA VAL A 214 -30.10 1.62 14.51
C VAL A 214 -29.89 2.98 15.17
N ASP A 215 -30.42 3.20 16.39
CA ASP A 215 -30.53 4.48 17.11
C ASP A 215 -29.21 5.27 17.29
N CYS A 216 -28.70 5.87 16.22
CA CYS A 216 -27.64 6.87 16.21
C CYS A 216 -28.23 8.19 15.70
N GLU A 217 -28.24 9.25 16.52
CA GLU A 217 -28.79 10.55 16.11
C GLU A 217 -28.04 11.11 14.89
N VAL A 218 -28.81 11.47 13.87
CA VAL A 218 -28.36 11.91 12.56
C VAL A 218 -27.92 13.37 12.65
N GLY A 219 -26.62 13.64 12.81
CA GLY A 219 -26.05 14.97 12.58
C GLY A 219 -26.10 15.37 11.10
N ASP A 220 -26.24 16.67 10.82
CA ASP A 220 -26.51 17.25 9.49
C ASP A 220 -25.58 16.75 8.37
N ILE A 221 -26.17 16.45 7.22
CA ILE A 221 -25.50 16.18 5.94
C ILE A 221 -24.79 17.49 5.55
N LEU A 222 -23.46 17.52 5.56
CA LEU A 222 -22.77 18.57 4.84
C LEU A 222 -23.00 18.31 3.31
N PRO A 223 -22.68 19.17 2.35
CA PRO A 223 -22.78 18.82 0.91
C PRO A 223 -21.45 18.27 0.37
N CYS A 224 -21.47 17.23 -0.47
CA CYS A 224 -20.23 16.72 -1.09
C CYS A 224 -19.39 17.85 -1.71
N PRO A 225 -18.05 17.79 -1.62
CA PRO A 225 -17.19 18.80 -2.22
C PRO A 225 -17.49 18.98 -3.72
N ASP A 226 -17.17 20.15 -4.25
CA ASP A 226 -17.34 20.41 -5.69
C ASP A 226 -16.60 19.34 -6.52
N GLY A 227 -17.28 18.76 -7.51
CA GLY A 227 -16.76 17.63 -8.29
C GLY A 227 -16.93 16.24 -7.65
N TRP A 228 -17.57 16.15 -6.49
CA TRP A 228 -17.89 14.88 -5.87
C TRP A 228 -19.40 14.66 -5.91
N SER A 229 -19.81 13.43 -6.23
CA SER A 229 -21.20 13.02 -6.14
C SER A 229 -21.41 12.13 -4.94
N GLU A 230 -22.53 12.31 -4.26
CA GLU A 230 -22.97 11.36 -3.25
C GLU A 230 -23.11 9.96 -3.86
N SER A 231 -22.63 8.93 -3.15
CA SER A 231 -22.79 7.53 -3.52
C SER A 231 -24.28 7.14 -3.57
N ASP A 232 -24.60 6.06 -4.28
CA ASP A 232 -26.01 5.61 -4.44
C ASP A 232 -26.72 5.35 -3.11
N ASP A 233 -25.97 4.98 -2.06
CA ASP A 233 -26.45 4.71 -0.71
C ASP A 233 -26.33 5.91 0.26
N GLY A 234 -25.84 7.05 -0.22
CA GLY A 234 -25.68 8.27 0.56
C GLY A 234 -24.47 8.32 1.50
N MET A 235 -23.70 7.23 1.60
CA MET A 235 -22.75 7.01 2.70
C MET A 235 -21.40 7.71 2.55
N TYR A 236 -21.05 8.11 1.33
CA TYR A 236 -19.78 8.76 1.03
C TYR A 236 -19.90 9.63 -0.23
N CYS A 237 -18.93 10.53 -0.40
CA CYS A 237 -18.76 11.26 -1.63
C CYS A 237 -17.80 10.49 -2.55
N ASP A 238 -18.18 10.29 -3.79
CA ASP A 238 -17.44 9.63 -4.84
C ASP A 238 -17.00 10.66 -5.89
N PRO A 239 -15.69 10.87 -6.10
CA PRO A 239 -15.22 11.77 -7.15
C PRO A 239 -15.46 11.12 -8.51
N LYS A 240 -16.11 11.86 -9.41
CA LYS A 240 -16.26 11.38 -10.79
C LYS A 240 -15.00 11.67 -11.58
N TYR A 241 -14.59 10.72 -12.41
CA TYR A 241 -13.54 10.88 -13.42
C TYR A 241 -14.05 10.33 -14.75
N ALA A 242 -13.64 10.97 -15.84
CA ALA A 242 -13.99 10.53 -17.19
C ALA A 242 -12.79 9.89 -17.88
N GLU A 243 -13.08 8.91 -18.73
CA GLU A 243 -12.12 8.44 -19.72
C GLU A 243 -12.01 9.49 -20.84
N CYS A 244 -10.83 10.08 -20.97
CA CYS A 244 -10.60 11.21 -21.86
C CYS A 244 -9.81 10.82 -23.10
N SER A 245 -10.06 11.55 -24.19
CA SER A 245 -9.39 11.31 -25.46
C SER A 245 -7.89 11.61 -25.37
N LEU A 246 -7.16 11.33 -26.45
CA LEU A 246 -5.76 11.72 -26.57
C LEU A 246 -5.61 13.24 -26.42
N GLY A 247 -4.65 13.68 -25.61
CA GLY A 247 -4.39 15.10 -25.34
C GLY A 247 -5.37 15.77 -24.37
N GLU A 248 -6.31 15.01 -23.79
CA GLU A 248 -7.26 15.49 -22.79
C GLU A 248 -6.96 14.89 -21.42
N ARG A 249 -6.92 15.75 -20.39
CA ARG A 249 -6.82 15.37 -18.99
C ARG A 249 -8.20 15.09 -18.41
N SER A 250 -8.26 14.17 -17.44
CA SER A 250 -9.46 13.90 -16.67
C SER A 250 -9.58 14.90 -15.52
N LEU A 251 -10.77 15.44 -15.31
CA LEU A 251 -11.04 16.40 -14.22
C LEU A 251 -11.62 15.68 -13.00
N VAL A 252 -11.24 16.14 -11.81
CA VAL A 252 -11.97 15.82 -10.57
C VAL A 252 -13.37 16.43 -10.68
N GLY A 253 -14.42 15.62 -10.68
CA GLY A 253 -15.77 16.06 -11.05
C GLY A 253 -16.31 15.48 -12.34
N GLY A 254 -15.45 14.81 -13.09
CA GLY A 254 -15.78 14.23 -14.37
C GLY A 254 -15.68 15.27 -15.48
N GLY A 255 -15.66 14.74 -16.70
CA GLY A 255 -15.36 15.52 -17.88
C GLY A 255 -13.88 15.49 -18.23
N CYS A 256 -13.60 16.06 -19.40
CA CYS A 256 -12.30 16.04 -20.04
C CYS A 256 -11.93 17.44 -20.46
N GLU A 257 -10.69 17.81 -20.22
CA GLU A 257 -10.15 19.11 -20.61
C GLU A 257 -8.94 18.91 -21.48
N ARG A 258 -8.90 19.61 -22.61
CA ARG A 258 -7.74 19.60 -23.48
C ARG A 258 -6.63 20.44 -22.87
N VAL A 259 -5.44 19.84 -22.74
CA VAL A 259 -4.30 20.52 -22.08
C VAL A 259 -3.63 21.52 -23.03
N VAL A 260 -3.41 21.14 -24.28
CA VAL A 260 -2.79 22.01 -25.30
C VAL A 260 -3.67 22.14 -26.54
N PRO A 261 -3.68 23.30 -27.22
CA PRO A 261 -4.61 23.57 -28.32
C PRO A 261 -4.40 22.65 -29.53
N LEU A 262 -5.48 22.31 -30.25
CA LEU A 262 -5.38 21.72 -31.58
C LEU A 262 -5.03 22.79 -32.63
N ALA A 263 -4.66 22.36 -33.83
CA ALA A 263 -4.28 23.28 -34.91
C ALA A 263 -5.40 24.27 -35.28
N GLU A 264 -6.67 23.84 -35.17
CA GLU A 264 -7.86 24.67 -35.34
C GLU A 264 -8.13 25.67 -34.22
N ASP A 265 -7.67 25.38 -32.99
CA ASP A 265 -7.86 26.24 -31.81
C ASP A 265 -6.83 27.37 -31.75
N CYS A 266 -5.73 27.24 -32.49
CA CYS A 266 -4.65 28.21 -32.51
C CYS A 266 -5.06 29.57 -33.10
N PRO A 267 -4.51 30.69 -32.58
CA PRO A 267 -4.80 32.03 -33.09
C PRO A 267 -4.61 32.17 -34.61
N PRO A 268 -5.43 32.99 -35.28
CA PRO A 268 -5.23 33.30 -36.69
C PRO A 268 -4.01 34.22 -36.87
N GLY A 269 -3.26 33.99 -37.95
CA GLY A 269 -2.09 34.80 -38.29
C GLY A 269 -0.78 34.02 -38.23
N PRO A 270 0.33 34.64 -38.66
CA PRO A 270 1.63 33.98 -38.75
C PRO A 270 2.40 33.93 -37.42
N PHE A 271 2.04 34.76 -36.43
CA PHE A 271 2.77 34.95 -35.17
C PHE A 271 1.79 34.99 -33.99
N PRO A 272 2.25 34.67 -32.75
CA PRO A 272 1.45 34.85 -31.54
C PRO A 272 1.03 36.32 -31.35
N VAL A 273 0.01 36.51 -30.51
CA VAL A 273 -0.40 37.85 -30.09
C VAL A 273 0.74 38.49 -29.31
N VAL A 274 1.12 39.71 -29.70
CA VAL A 274 2.18 40.48 -29.04
C VAL A 274 1.70 40.83 -27.61
N PRO A 275 2.40 40.39 -26.56
CA PRO A 275 2.05 40.75 -25.19
C PRO A 275 2.11 42.26 -24.96
N GLU A 276 1.34 42.75 -23.99
CA GLU A 276 1.46 44.14 -23.55
C GLU A 276 2.86 44.39 -22.99
N GLY A 277 3.55 45.43 -23.48
CA GLY A 277 4.94 45.73 -23.11
C GLY A 277 6.02 45.07 -24.00
N ALA A 278 5.63 44.24 -24.98
CA ALA A 278 6.56 43.60 -25.90
C ALA A 278 6.82 44.42 -27.20
N GLU A 279 6.97 45.74 -27.09
CA GLU A 279 7.11 46.64 -28.25
C GLU A 279 8.39 46.38 -29.07
N ASP A 280 9.45 45.90 -28.41
CA ASP A 280 10.74 45.54 -29.01
C ASP A 280 10.87 44.03 -29.29
N ALA A 281 9.75 43.33 -29.45
CA ALA A 281 9.74 41.89 -29.72
C ALA A 281 10.42 41.55 -31.05
N VAL A 282 11.12 40.42 -31.06
CA VAL A 282 11.82 39.87 -32.23
C VAL A 282 11.02 38.71 -32.82
N TYR A 283 10.85 38.71 -34.14
CA TYR A 283 10.00 37.72 -34.84
C TYR A 283 10.84 36.62 -35.49
N VAL A 284 10.35 35.38 -35.44
CA VAL A 284 11.01 34.18 -36.00
C VAL A 284 10.05 33.42 -36.91
N SER A 285 10.50 33.02 -38.09
CA SER A 285 9.72 32.20 -39.01
C SER A 285 10.61 31.19 -39.72
N ALA A 286 10.23 29.90 -39.67
CA ALA A 286 10.92 28.83 -40.38
C ALA A 286 10.95 29.02 -41.91
N ALA A 287 10.02 29.80 -42.46
CA ALA A 287 9.98 30.14 -43.89
C ALA A 287 10.89 31.33 -44.25
N SER A 288 11.51 31.99 -43.27
CA SER A 288 12.37 33.14 -43.52
C SER A 288 13.66 32.75 -44.21
N THR A 289 14.08 33.58 -45.15
CA THR A 289 15.41 33.52 -45.79
C THR A 289 16.26 34.73 -45.44
N CYS A 290 15.90 35.47 -44.37
CA CYS A 290 16.60 36.69 -44.00
C CYS A 290 18.03 36.39 -43.52
N THR A 291 19.00 37.11 -44.08
CA THR A 291 20.44 37.00 -43.78
C THR A 291 21.08 38.32 -43.33
N GLY A 292 20.27 39.37 -43.17
CA GLY A 292 20.69 40.74 -42.86
C GLY A 292 20.09 41.26 -41.54
N ALA A 293 19.51 42.47 -41.58
CA ALA A 293 18.78 43.02 -40.44
C ALA A 293 17.40 42.34 -40.31
N CYS A 294 17.38 41.21 -39.60
CA CYS A 294 16.18 40.43 -39.34
C CYS A 294 15.55 40.81 -37.98
N GLY A 295 14.35 40.30 -37.73
CA GLY A 295 13.66 40.42 -36.45
C GLY A 295 12.37 41.24 -36.48
N THR A 296 11.92 41.68 -37.65
CA THR A 296 10.61 42.33 -37.85
C THR A 296 9.57 41.32 -38.36
N PRO A 297 8.26 41.60 -38.25
CA PRO A 297 7.23 40.72 -38.83
C PRO A 297 7.41 40.47 -40.34
N GLU A 298 7.88 41.47 -41.09
CA GLU A 298 8.12 41.39 -42.53
C GLU A 298 9.46 40.74 -42.90
N SER A 299 10.41 40.70 -41.98
CA SER A 299 11.73 40.08 -42.17
C SER A 299 12.17 39.37 -40.88
N PRO A 300 11.49 38.27 -40.51
CA PRO A 300 11.77 37.54 -39.27
C PRO A 300 13.10 36.78 -39.35
N PHE A 301 13.66 36.38 -38.21
CA PHE A 301 14.81 35.48 -38.17
C PHE A 301 14.44 34.07 -38.68
N PRO A 302 15.38 33.36 -39.33
CA PRO A 302 15.16 31.99 -39.78
C PRO A 302 15.25 30.93 -38.65
N THR A 303 15.91 31.25 -37.54
CA THR A 303 16.08 30.35 -36.39
C THR A 303 15.76 31.06 -35.08
N ILE A 304 15.30 30.30 -34.10
CA ILE A 304 14.98 30.80 -32.75
C ILE A 304 16.28 31.21 -32.05
N THR A 305 17.35 30.43 -32.19
CA THR A 305 18.65 30.74 -31.59
C THR A 305 19.18 32.11 -32.04
N ALA A 306 19.07 32.44 -33.35
CA ALA A 306 19.52 33.74 -33.85
C ALA A 306 18.73 34.92 -33.27
N ALA A 307 17.42 34.72 -33.04
CA ALA A 307 16.59 35.72 -32.39
C ALA A 307 16.94 35.88 -30.91
N ILE A 308 17.18 34.77 -30.19
CA ILE A 308 17.66 34.81 -28.81
C ILE A 308 18.99 35.55 -28.72
N GLU A 309 19.94 35.37 -29.65
CA GLU A 309 21.23 36.09 -29.58
C GLU A 309 21.06 37.63 -29.62
N VAL A 310 20.09 38.12 -30.38
CA VAL A 310 19.90 39.56 -30.65
C VAL A 310 18.92 40.24 -29.68
N VAL A 311 17.91 39.52 -29.19
CA VAL A 311 16.90 40.11 -28.30
C VAL A 311 17.53 40.65 -27.01
N PRO A 312 17.10 41.80 -26.48
CA PRO A 312 17.57 42.28 -25.18
C PRO A 312 17.26 41.29 -24.04
N ASP A 313 17.99 41.42 -22.93
CA ASP A 313 17.66 40.68 -21.70
C ASP A 313 16.26 41.09 -21.20
N GLY A 314 15.42 40.10 -20.88
CA GLY A 314 13.99 40.26 -20.59
C GLY A 314 13.11 40.49 -21.82
N GLY A 315 13.65 40.40 -23.04
CA GLY A 315 12.88 40.65 -24.26
C GLY A 315 12.11 39.43 -24.79
N TYR A 316 11.24 39.68 -25.77
CA TYR A 316 10.31 38.70 -26.34
C TYR A 316 10.78 38.19 -27.70
N VAL A 317 10.72 36.87 -27.87
CA VAL A 317 10.94 36.15 -29.13
C VAL A 317 9.63 35.51 -29.55
N LEU A 318 9.01 36.05 -30.60
CA LEU A 318 7.72 35.59 -31.12
C LEU A 318 7.94 34.62 -32.29
N VAL A 319 7.61 33.36 -32.06
CA VAL A 319 7.89 32.25 -32.98
C VAL A 319 6.64 31.92 -33.78
N GLY A 320 6.72 32.12 -35.10
CA GLY A 320 5.65 31.81 -36.03
C GLY A 320 5.55 30.33 -36.34
N ALA A 321 4.43 29.94 -36.97
CA ALA A 321 4.18 28.56 -37.38
C ALA A 321 5.33 27.99 -38.22
N GLY A 322 5.77 26.77 -37.90
CA GLY A 322 6.86 26.11 -38.59
C GLY A 322 7.52 25.02 -37.77
N GLU A 323 8.40 24.28 -38.45
CA GLU A 323 9.29 23.30 -37.84
C GLU A 323 10.71 23.87 -37.84
N TYR A 324 11.31 23.94 -36.66
CA TYR A 324 12.62 24.51 -36.40
C TYR A 324 13.58 23.38 -36.07
N ALA A 325 14.41 23.01 -37.04
CA ALA A 325 15.38 21.91 -36.92
C ALA A 325 16.62 22.33 -36.10
N GLU A 326 16.43 22.70 -34.84
CA GLU A 326 17.45 23.17 -33.92
C GLU A 326 17.16 22.71 -32.47
N GLY A 327 18.21 22.66 -31.65
CA GLY A 327 18.08 22.59 -30.19
C GLY A 327 18.30 23.97 -29.59
N LEU A 328 17.56 24.31 -28.54
CA LEU A 328 17.55 25.66 -27.98
C LEU A 328 18.35 25.75 -26.69
N ALA A 329 19.33 26.64 -26.65
CA ALA A 329 20.05 26.99 -25.42
C ALA A 329 19.65 28.39 -24.97
N ILE A 330 18.99 28.49 -23.81
CA ILE A 330 18.56 29.74 -23.19
C ILE A 330 19.50 30.03 -22.01
N SER A 331 20.37 31.02 -22.21
CA SER A 331 21.42 31.42 -21.25
C SER A 331 21.32 32.87 -20.77
N LYS A 332 20.20 33.52 -21.05
CA LYS A 332 19.87 34.87 -20.59
C LYS A 332 18.36 35.00 -20.40
N SER A 333 17.90 36.09 -19.80
CA SER A 333 16.49 36.27 -19.53
C SER A 333 15.74 36.56 -20.82
N VAL A 334 14.78 35.71 -21.19
CA VAL A 334 13.98 35.87 -22.42
C VAL A 334 12.62 35.20 -22.29
N HIS A 335 11.67 35.68 -23.09
CA HIS A 335 10.36 35.07 -23.28
C HIS A 335 10.28 34.49 -24.70
N VAL A 336 10.19 33.16 -24.83
CA VAL A 336 10.06 32.47 -26.12
C VAL A 336 8.63 32.01 -26.29
N LEU A 337 7.86 32.75 -27.09
CA LEU A 337 6.43 32.54 -27.27
C LEU A 337 6.16 32.01 -28.68
N GLY A 338 5.71 30.77 -28.78
CA GLY A 338 5.21 30.19 -30.02
C GLY A 338 3.77 30.56 -30.29
N LEU A 339 3.38 30.56 -31.58
CA LEU A 339 2.00 30.77 -32.00
C LEU A 339 1.03 29.81 -31.29
N CYS A 340 1.40 28.54 -31.19
CA CYS A 340 0.77 27.49 -30.40
C CYS A 340 1.56 26.18 -30.58
N SER A 341 1.47 25.27 -29.61
CA SER A 341 2.17 23.98 -29.65
C SER A 341 1.82 23.13 -30.88
N ALA A 342 0.57 23.18 -31.35
CA ALA A 342 0.16 22.45 -32.55
C ALA A 342 0.73 22.99 -33.88
N LYS A 343 1.31 24.21 -33.91
CA LYS A 343 1.86 24.83 -35.13
C LYS A 343 3.34 25.16 -35.06
N VAL A 344 3.95 25.15 -33.89
CA VAL A 344 5.37 25.47 -33.68
C VAL A 344 6.08 24.26 -33.12
N THR A 345 6.96 23.65 -33.90
CA THR A 345 7.75 22.48 -33.48
C THR A 345 9.22 22.84 -33.40
N ILE A 346 9.83 22.65 -32.23
CA ILE A 346 11.28 22.66 -32.04
C ILE A 346 11.76 21.20 -32.13
N ALA A 347 12.57 20.91 -33.14
CA ALA A 347 13.03 19.57 -33.46
C ALA A 347 14.56 19.51 -33.47
N GLY A 348 15.14 19.03 -32.37
CA GLY A 348 16.59 18.96 -32.23
C GLY A 348 17.02 18.73 -30.79
N SER A 349 18.32 18.83 -30.54
CA SER A 349 18.87 18.80 -29.19
C SER A 349 20.15 19.62 -29.09
N VAL A 350 20.42 20.10 -27.88
CA VAL A 350 21.65 20.80 -27.50
C VAL A 350 22.19 20.19 -26.22
N ASP A 351 23.51 20.20 -26.07
CA ASP A 351 24.20 19.69 -24.89
C ASP A 351 23.89 20.52 -23.64
N VAL A 352 23.68 19.85 -22.52
CA VAL A 352 23.58 20.50 -21.21
C VAL A 352 24.98 20.95 -20.78
N VAL A 353 25.14 22.25 -20.51
CA VAL A 353 26.46 22.88 -20.29
C VAL A 353 27.10 22.44 -18.96
N SER A 354 26.29 22.21 -17.92
CA SER A 354 26.75 21.73 -16.60
C SER A 354 26.62 20.21 -16.42
N LYS A 355 27.39 19.43 -17.20
CA LYS A 355 27.32 17.95 -17.19
C LYS A 355 27.73 17.29 -15.87
N LYS A 356 28.44 18.00 -14.98
CA LYS A 356 28.93 17.41 -13.71
C LYS A 356 27.81 17.23 -12.69
N ASP A 357 26.82 18.11 -12.71
CA ASP A 357 25.75 18.16 -11.71
C ASP A 357 24.38 17.82 -12.30
N SER A 358 24.31 17.57 -13.61
CA SER A 358 23.09 17.19 -14.32
C SER A 358 23.00 15.67 -14.54
N ALA A 359 21.82 15.12 -14.32
CA ALA A 359 21.50 13.74 -14.70
C ALA A 359 21.37 13.57 -16.23
N ILE A 360 21.07 14.66 -16.96
CA ILE A 360 20.79 14.69 -18.39
C ILE A 360 21.97 15.29 -19.17
N GLU A 361 22.30 14.71 -20.33
CA GLU A 361 23.44 15.12 -21.17
C GLU A 361 23.08 16.12 -22.28
N SER A 362 21.88 15.99 -22.85
CA SER A 362 21.34 16.87 -23.88
C SER A 362 19.81 16.91 -23.79
N ALA A 363 19.23 18.02 -24.26
CA ALA A 363 17.78 18.21 -24.32
C ALA A 363 17.38 19.01 -25.56
N GLY A 364 16.10 18.98 -25.94
CA GLY A 364 15.55 19.82 -27.01
C GLY A 364 15.62 21.30 -26.66
N VAL A 365 15.31 21.63 -25.42
CA VAL A 365 15.49 22.96 -24.83
C VAL A 365 16.31 22.84 -23.55
N VAL A 366 17.38 23.62 -23.43
CA VAL A 366 18.20 23.74 -22.22
C VAL A 366 18.10 25.17 -21.72
N VAL A 367 17.68 25.34 -20.47
CA VAL A 367 17.67 26.61 -19.76
C VAL A 367 18.70 26.54 -18.63
N ALA A 368 19.71 27.40 -18.69
CA ALA A 368 20.80 27.42 -17.72
C ALA A 368 21.36 28.83 -17.56
N ASP A 369 22.03 29.11 -16.44
CA ASP A 369 22.74 30.37 -16.21
C ASP A 369 21.89 31.65 -16.40
N THR A 370 20.58 31.58 -16.14
CA THR A 370 19.66 32.72 -16.21
C THR A 370 18.85 32.87 -14.91
N SER A 371 18.08 33.94 -14.77
CA SER A 371 17.23 34.22 -13.60
C SER A 371 15.73 34.26 -13.91
N GLN A 372 15.36 34.34 -15.19
CA GLN A 372 13.98 34.33 -15.67
C GLN A 372 13.99 33.71 -17.07
N ALA A 373 13.08 32.80 -17.37
CA ALA A 373 12.89 32.33 -18.75
C ALA A 373 11.45 31.82 -18.91
N GLU A 374 10.80 32.20 -20.01
CA GLU A 374 9.47 31.70 -20.36
C GLU A 374 9.57 30.90 -21.66
N LEU A 375 9.00 29.69 -21.67
CA LEU A 375 8.81 28.87 -22.86
C LEU A 375 7.32 28.57 -23.00
N ALA A 376 6.69 29.14 -24.02
CA ALA A 376 5.26 29.06 -24.19
C ALA A 376 4.82 28.66 -25.59
N GLY A 377 3.74 27.88 -25.70
CA GLY A 377 3.04 27.68 -26.98
C GLY A 377 3.88 26.98 -28.04
N VAL A 378 4.70 26.01 -27.65
CA VAL A 378 5.58 25.25 -28.55
C VAL A 378 5.46 23.75 -28.31
N LYS A 379 5.72 22.97 -29.36
CA LYS A 379 5.97 21.54 -29.28
C LYS A 379 7.48 21.30 -29.31
N VAL A 380 7.98 20.51 -28.36
CA VAL A 380 9.38 20.08 -28.29
C VAL A 380 9.45 18.60 -28.65
N ALA A 381 10.05 18.32 -29.81
CA ALA A 381 10.30 16.97 -30.30
C ALA A 381 11.81 16.68 -30.25
N SER A 382 12.24 15.90 -29.26
CA SER A 382 13.66 15.63 -29.01
C SER A 382 13.88 14.14 -28.83
N ALA A 383 14.92 13.58 -29.44
CA ALA A 383 15.35 12.21 -29.17
C ALA A 383 16.23 12.09 -27.91
N ALA A 384 16.53 13.21 -27.26
CA ALA A 384 17.15 13.31 -25.94
C ALA A 384 16.08 13.73 -24.92
N ALA A 385 16.44 14.42 -23.84
CA ALA A 385 15.41 14.99 -22.98
C ALA A 385 14.58 16.06 -23.71
N GLY A 386 13.36 16.32 -23.28
CA GLY A 386 12.52 17.39 -23.85
C GLY A 386 13.04 18.76 -23.43
N VAL A 387 12.79 19.13 -22.17
CA VAL A 387 13.24 20.39 -21.56
C VAL A 387 14.13 20.07 -20.36
N ALA A 388 15.29 20.72 -20.27
CA ALA A 388 16.19 20.61 -19.12
C ALA A 388 16.48 22.00 -18.54
N VAL A 389 16.24 22.16 -17.24
CA VAL A 389 16.55 23.36 -16.48
C VAL A 389 17.62 23.02 -15.45
N VAL A 390 18.71 23.79 -15.41
CA VAL A 390 19.81 23.55 -14.47
C VAL A 390 20.32 24.87 -13.91
N GLY A 391 20.43 24.97 -12.57
CA GLY A 391 21.03 26.10 -11.87
C GLY A 391 20.34 27.45 -12.15
N THR A 392 19.04 27.42 -12.44
CA THR A 392 18.25 28.58 -12.88
C THR A 392 16.96 28.66 -12.10
N THR A 393 16.66 29.84 -11.55
CA THR A 393 15.37 30.10 -10.90
C THR A 393 14.42 30.84 -11.84
N GLY A 394 13.12 30.77 -11.58
CA GLY A 394 12.11 31.53 -12.31
C GLY A 394 11.91 31.09 -13.76
N VAL A 395 11.91 29.78 -14.01
CA VAL A 395 11.57 29.23 -15.33
C VAL A 395 10.09 28.90 -15.38
N GLU A 396 9.39 29.46 -16.36
CA GLU A 396 7.99 29.20 -16.65
C GLU A 396 7.85 28.43 -17.96
N VAL A 397 7.13 27.31 -17.92
CA VAL A 397 6.83 26.47 -19.09
C VAL A 397 5.32 26.33 -19.17
N HIS A 398 4.69 26.85 -20.22
CA HIS A 398 3.24 26.71 -20.35
C HIS A 398 2.71 26.54 -21.77
N ASP A 399 1.59 25.84 -21.93
CA ASP A 399 1.05 25.47 -23.25
C ASP A 399 2.07 24.66 -24.10
N VAL A 400 2.85 23.80 -23.46
CA VAL A 400 3.92 23.06 -24.13
C VAL A 400 3.52 21.61 -24.36
N GLU A 401 3.77 21.12 -25.57
CA GLU A 401 3.73 19.69 -25.88
C GLU A 401 5.18 19.15 -25.91
N VAL A 402 5.45 18.07 -25.19
CA VAL A 402 6.76 17.38 -25.26
C VAL A 402 6.51 15.96 -25.74
N THR A 403 7.20 15.55 -26.79
CA THR A 403 7.01 14.23 -27.40
C THR A 403 8.31 13.57 -27.81
N GLY A 404 8.35 12.23 -27.79
CA GLY A 404 9.46 11.42 -28.28
C GLY A 404 10.74 11.51 -27.44
N SER A 405 10.68 12.19 -26.28
CA SER A 405 11.84 12.42 -25.41
C SER A 405 12.38 11.14 -24.81
N ALA A 406 13.69 10.96 -24.88
CA ALA A 406 14.40 9.88 -24.21
C ALA A 406 15.00 10.36 -22.89
N GLY A 407 14.83 9.57 -21.82
CA GLY A 407 15.44 9.87 -20.53
C GLY A 407 14.53 10.64 -19.59
N ALA A 408 14.34 11.94 -19.88
CA ALA A 408 13.43 12.82 -19.16
C ALA A 408 12.58 13.65 -20.14
N GLY A 409 11.28 13.75 -19.93
CA GLY A 409 10.44 14.72 -20.65
C GLY A 409 10.79 16.15 -20.23
N VAL A 410 10.66 16.43 -18.95
CA VAL A 410 11.13 17.68 -18.33
C VAL A 410 12.03 17.35 -17.15
N TYR A 411 13.19 17.99 -17.08
CA TYR A 411 14.17 17.81 -16.02
C TYR A 411 14.45 19.14 -15.33
N ALA A 412 14.27 19.19 -14.00
CA ALA A 412 14.74 20.26 -13.13
C ALA A 412 15.90 19.73 -12.29
N GLY A 413 17.11 20.16 -12.63
CA GLY A 413 18.33 19.79 -11.92
C GLY A 413 18.62 20.70 -10.72
N PRO A 414 19.75 20.45 -10.03
CA PRO A 414 20.12 21.17 -8.81
C PRO A 414 20.05 22.70 -8.96
N GLY A 415 19.51 23.35 -7.93
CA GLY A 415 19.38 24.82 -7.87
C GLY A 415 18.35 25.42 -8.82
N SER A 416 17.45 24.60 -9.37
CA SER A 416 16.41 25.07 -10.29
C SER A 416 15.07 25.28 -9.63
N GLU A 417 14.34 26.31 -10.06
CA GLU A 417 12.93 26.55 -9.70
C GLU A 417 12.10 26.68 -10.99
N VAL A 418 11.18 25.74 -11.20
CA VAL A 418 10.42 25.59 -12.45
C VAL A 418 8.92 25.54 -12.16
N THR A 419 8.14 26.37 -12.85
CA THR A 419 6.68 26.31 -12.88
C THR A 419 6.22 25.81 -14.24
N ILE A 420 5.33 24.82 -14.24
CA ILE A 420 4.77 24.19 -15.42
C ILE A 420 3.24 24.36 -15.37
N ASP A 421 2.66 24.97 -16.40
CA ASP A 421 1.20 25.08 -16.57
C ASP A 421 0.78 24.48 -17.91
N ARG A 422 -0.11 23.50 -17.88
CA ARG A 422 -0.63 22.88 -19.11
C ARG A 422 0.46 22.31 -20.02
N LEU A 423 1.22 21.36 -19.47
CA LEU A 423 2.14 20.50 -20.21
C LEU A 423 1.43 19.25 -20.70
N TRP A 424 1.52 18.94 -21.99
CA TRP A 424 1.22 17.61 -22.50
C TRP A 424 2.53 16.87 -22.81
N LEU A 425 2.89 15.91 -21.96
CA LEU A 425 4.06 15.06 -22.17
C LEU A 425 3.61 13.67 -22.60
N HIS A 426 4.11 13.18 -23.73
CA HIS A 426 3.75 11.85 -24.22
C HIS A 426 4.86 11.16 -25.03
N ASP A 427 4.68 9.86 -25.27
CA ASP A 427 5.57 9.04 -26.09
C ASP A 427 7.04 9.07 -25.65
N THR A 428 7.29 9.13 -24.34
CA THR A 428 8.66 9.11 -23.81
C THR A 428 9.29 7.73 -24.02
N ALA A 429 10.61 7.71 -24.25
CA ALA A 429 11.38 6.50 -24.50
C ALA A 429 12.54 6.35 -23.51
N PRO A 430 13.21 5.17 -23.49
CA PRO A 430 14.34 4.98 -22.62
C PRO A 430 15.54 5.86 -22.95
N GLY A 431 16.09 6.54 -21.94
CA GLY A 431 17.31 7.33 -22.09
C GLY A 431 18.54 6.47 -22.36
N SER A 432 19.60 7.08 -22.90
CA SER A 432 20.89 6.41 -23.19
C SER A 432 21.53 5.77 -21.95
N LYS A 433 21.27 6.32 -20.76
CA LYS A 433 21.74 5.78 -19.47
C LYS A 433 20.86 4.68 -18.88
N GLY A 434 19.78 4.25 -19.54
CA GLY A 434 18.96 3.09 -19.17
C GLY A 434 18.15 3.18 -17.87
N TRP A 435 18.61 3.96 -16.87
CA TRP A 435 17.94 4.19 -15.59
C TRP A 435 17.20 5.53 -15.54
N LEU A 436 17.47 6.44 -16.47
CA LEU A 436 16.69 7.68 -16.65
C LEU A 436 15.49 7.33 -17.50
N LEU A 437 14.34 7.15 -16.85
CA LEU A 437 13.05 6.82 -17.44
C LEU A 437 11.99 7.62 -16.68
N PHE A 438 11.96 8.93 -16.86
CA PHE A 438 11.09 9.80 -16.08
C PHE A 438 10.34 10.74 -17.01
N GLY A 439 9.06 11.01 -16.71
CA GLY A 439 8.30 12.02 -17.42
C GLY A 439 8.77 13.40 -16.99
N VAL A 440 8.37 13.82 -15.79
CA VAL A 440 8.82 15.06 -15.14
C VAL A 440 9.69 14.72 -13.94
N PHE A 441 10.93 15.21 -13.92
CA PHE A 441 11.93 14.81 -12.94
C PHE A 441 12.56 16.02 -12.24
N ALA A 442 12.40 16.11 -10.91
CA ALA A 442 13.10 17.08 -10.06
C ALA A 442 14.18 16.36 -9.23
N ASP A 443 15.39 16.91 -9.21
CA ASP A 443 16.54 16.28 -8.58
C ASP A 443 17.44 17.27 -7.83
N GLY A 444 18.06 16.81 -6.75
CA GLY A 444 19.18 17.48 -6.10
C GLY A 444 18.90 18.90 -5.56
N GLY A 445 17.76 19.10 -4.92
CA GLY A 445 17.37 20.40 -4.33
C GLY A 445 16.58 21.30 -5.26
N ALA A 446 16.05 20.78 -6.37
CA ALA A 446 15.17 21.52 -7.27
C ALA A 446 13.77 21.72 -6.66
N ARG A 447 13.11 22.81 -7.02
CA ARG A 447 11.66 22.99 -6.81
C ARG A 447 10.93 22.97 -8.14
N LEU A 448 9.88 22.16 -8.23
CA LEU A 448 9.06 22.05 -9.43
C LEU A 448 7.59 22.09 -9.05
N GLU A 449 6.85 23.02 -9.64
CA GLU A 449 5.39 23.09 -9.52
C GLU A 449 4.78 22.82 -10.89
N MET A 450 3.90 21.82 -10.99
CA MET A 450 3.21 21.47 -12.23
C MET A 450 1.71 21.47 -11.99
N ARG A 451 0.98 22.20 -12.83
CA ARG A 451 -0.48 22.31 -12.76
C ARG A 451 -1.17 22.02 -14.09
N GLN A 452 -2.39 21.50 -14.02
CA GLN A 452 -3.31 21.36 -15.16
C GLN A 452 -2.71 20.62 -16.36
N SER A 453 -1.86 19.64 -16.09
CA SER A 453 -1.03 18.97 -17.11
C SER A 453 -1.53 17.56 -17.40
N LEU A 454 -1.00 16.96 -18.47
CA LEU A 454 -1.23 15.57 -18.86
C LEU A 454 0.12 14.90 -19.13
N LEU A 455 0.46 13.90 -18.32
CA LEU A 455 1.57 12.99 -18.55
C LEU A 455 1.00 11.65 -19.02
N ASP A 456 1.18 11.35 -20.30
CA ASP A 456 0.49 10.26 -21.00
C ASP A 456 1.48 9.25 -21.58
N ALA A 457 1.28 7.95 -21.31
CA ALA A 457 2.13 6.89 -21.84
C ALA A 457 3.64 7.11 -21.58
N THR A 458 3.98 7.72 -20.44
CA THR A 458 5.37 7.93 -20.03
C THR A 458 6.06 6.59 -19.74
N MET A 459 7.39 6.56 -19.62
CA MET A 459 8.14 5.36 -19.26
C MET A 459 8.81 5.54 -17.92
N GLY A 460 8.77 4.53 -17.06
CA GLY A 460 9.46 4.45 -15.78
C GLY A 460 8.71 5.12 -14.64
N ALA A 461 8.67 6.46 -14.62
CA ALA A 461 7.82 7.21 -13.70
C ALA A 461 7.19 8.41 -14.42
N GLY A 462 5.90 8.67 -14.24
CA GLY A 462 5.25 9.86 -14.77
C GLY A 462 5.85 11.13 -14.16
N SER A 463 5.85 11.22 -12.84
CA SER A 463 6.58 12.25 -12.10
C SER A 463 7.54 11.63 -11.08
N PHE A 464 8.68 12.28 -10.86
CA PHE A 464 9.68 11.81 -9.91
C PHE A 464 10.38 12.97 -9.18
N ALA A 465 10.33 12.96 -7.85
CA ALA A 465 11.11 13.85 -7.00
C ALA A 465 12.18 13.06 -6.23
N ARG A 466 13.44 13.47 -6.34
CA ARG A 466 14.56 12.79 -5.69
C ARG A 466 15.51 13.74 -4.99
N GLY A 467 15.97 13.31 -3.83
CA GLY A 467 17.10 13.92 -3.14
C GLY A 467 16.69 14.97 -2.12
N VAL A 468 17.62 15.25 -1.22
CA VAL A 468 17.40 16.17 -0.09
C VAL A 468 17.07 17.57 -0.60
N ASN A 469 16.09 18.22 0.04
CA ASN A 469 15.57 19.55 -0.31
C ASN A 469 14.94 19.67 -1.70
N THR A 470 14.68 18.56 -2.37
CA THR A 470 13.89 18.56 -3.61
C THR A 470 12.41 18.60 -3.25
N GLU A 471 11.69 19.53 -3.86
CA GLU A 471 10.24 19.73 -3.65
C GLU A 471 9.54 19.65 -5.00
N MET A 472 8.49 18.83 -5.09
CA MET A 472 7.63 18.77 -6.28
C MET A 472 6.17 18.87 -5.88
N THR A 473 5.40 19.71 -6.58
CA THR A 473 3.94 19.79 -6.49
C THR A 473 3.34 19.40 -7.82
N VAL A 474 2.40 18.45 -7.79
CA VAL A 474 1.59 18.00 -8.92
C VAL A 474 0.14 18.35 -8.61
N ASP A 475 -0.41 19.33 -9.32
CA ASP A 475 -1.73 19.90 -9.06
C ASP A 475 -2.64 19.76 -10.28
N GLU A 476 -3.90 19.38 -10.07
CA GLU A 476 -4.91 19.21 -11.12
C GLU A 476 -4.42 18.47 -12.39
N THR A 477 -3.53 17.49 -12.21
CA THR A 477 -2.78 16.87 -13.31
C THR A 477 -3.21 15.42 -13.48
N THR A 478 -3.32 14.99 -14.75
CA THR A 478 -3.54 13.57 -15.07
C THR A 478 -2.21 12.90 -15.39
N ILE A 479 -1.88 11.82 -14.71
CA ILE A 479 -0.76 10.94 -15.03
C ILE A 479 -1.32 9.56 -15.37
N ARG A 480 -1.22 9.15 -16.63
CA ARG A 480 -1.82 7.90 -17.07
C ARG A 480 -0.92 7.02 -17.91
N ASP A 481 -1.24 5.74 -17.87
CA ASP A 481 -0.66 4.70 -18.72
C ASP A 481 0.88 4.65 -18.65
N THR A 482 1.46 4.97 -17.49
CA THR A 482 2.92 4.91 -17.33
C THR A 482 3.42 3.47 -17.52
N ARG A 483 4.32 3.31 -18.48
CA ARG A 483 4.84 2.03 -18.95
C ARG A 483 6.10 1.63 -18.22
N CYS A 484 6.26 0.33 -18.04
CA CYS A 484 7.48 -0.29 -17.56
C CYS A 484 8.42 -0.64 -18.74
N THR A 485 9.65 -1.03 -18.41
CA THR A 485 10.50 -1.82 -19.31
C THR A 485 10.65 -3.21 -18.75
N VAL A 486 10.32 -4.23 -19.56
CA VAL A 486 10.32 -5.65 -19.17
C VAL A 486 11.55 -6.02 -18.35
N GLY A 487 11.32 -6.39 -17.08
CA GLY A 487 12.34 -6.88 -16.16
C GLY A 487 13.40 -5.87 -15.74
N LYS A 488 13.20 -4.57 -16.01
CA LYS A 488 14.19 -3.52 -15.75
C LYS A 488 13.66 -2.36 -14.92
N VAL A 489 12.50 -1.79 -15.28
CA VAL A 489 11.96 -0.61 -14.60
C VAL A 489 10.45 -0.70 -14.52
N ALA A 490 9.91 -0.45 -13.34
CA ALA A 490 8.49 -0.30 -13.05
C ALA A 490 7.85 0.88 -13.82
N GLY A 491 6.53 1.00 -13.80
CA GLY A 491 5.78 2.06 -14.51
C GLY A 491 5.02 2.98 -13.55
N TYR A 492 5.72 3.61 -12.63
CA TYR A 492 5.10 4.37 -11.55
C TYR A 492 4.33 5.59 -12.06
N GLY A 493 3.14 5.87 -11.53
CA GLY A 493 2.48 7.15 -11.83
C GLY A 493 3.30 8.31 -11.26
N ALA A 494 3.48 8.34 -9.95
CA ALA A 494 4.34 9.29 -9.26
C ALA A 494 5.31 8.60 -8.29
N ARG A 495 6.53 9.13 -8.17
CA ARG A 495 7.56 8.61 -7.26
C ARG A 495 8.19 9.74 -6.45
N VAL A 496 8.47 9.46 -5.18
CA VAL A 496 9.29 10.31 -4.32
C VAL A 496 10.28 9.45 -3.53
N ASP A 497 11.55 9.84 -3.53
CA ASP A 497 12.55 9.13 -2.73
C ASP A 497 13.66 10.04 -2.18
N SER A 498 14.55 9.44 -1.38
CA SER A 498 15.80 10.06 -0.93
C SER A 498 15.61 11.37 -0.14
N ASN A 499 14.64 11.41 0.77
CA ASN A 499 14.24 12.58 1.57
C ASN A 499 13.73 13.79 0.74
N ALA A 500 13.22 13.55 -0.47
CA ALA A 500 12.47 14.56 -1.21
C ALA A 500 11.04 14.71 -0.67
N THR A 501 10.38 15.81 -1.06
CA THR A 501 8.96 16.06 -0.78
C THR A 501 8.17 16.06 -2.08
N LEU A 502 7.06 15.32 -2.11
CA LEU A 502 6.09 15.32 -3.21
C LEU A 502 4.69 15.63 -2.68
N ARG A 503 4.03 16.61 -3.28
CA ARG A 503 2.61 16.93 -3.06
C ARG A 503 1.81 16.60 -4.32
N VAL A 504 0.71 15.87 -4.16
CA VAL A 504 -0.21 15.52 -5.25
C VAL A 504 -1.61 15.97 -4.87
N LEU A 505 -2.13 16.98 -5.57
CA LEU A 505 -3.34 17.72 -5.22
C LEU A 505 -4.33 17.65 -6.37
N GLY A 506 -5.59 17.33 -6.08
CA GLY A 506 -6.67 17.41 -7.07
C GLY A 506 -6.42 16.62 -8.37
N SER A 507 -5.63 15.55 -8.31
CA SER A 507 -5.04 14.92 -9.49
C SER A 507 -5.66 13.56 -9.80
N CYS A 508 -5.35 13.00 -10.97
CA CYS A 508 -5.80 11.68 -11.38
C CYS A 508 -4.62 10.84 -11.87
N LEU A 509 -4.37 9.71 -11.23
CA LEU A 509 -3.34 8.74 -11.61
C LEU A 509 -4.02 7.45 -12.05
N ASP A 510 -4.01 7.16 -13.34
CA ASP A 510 -4.89 6.13 -13.92
C ASP A 510 -4.13 5.16 -14.85
N GLY A 511 -4.37 3.86 -14.73
CA GLY A 511 -3.79 2.85 -15.63
C GLY A 511 -2.26 2.72 -15.55
N ASN A 512 -1.63 3.32 -14.55
CA ASN A 512 -0.17 3.20 -14.31
C ASN A 512 0.19 1.76 -13.90
N ARG A 513 1.45 1.37 -13.98
CA ARG A 513 1.90 -0.02 -13.76
C ARG A 513 2.79 -0.16 -12.53
N ASP A 514 2.70 -1.30 -11.84
CA ASP A 514 3.43 -1.60 -10.59
C ASP A 514 2.88 -0.82 -9.39
N SER A 515 3.01 0.52 -9.39
CA SER A 515 2.39 1.37 -8.37
C SER A 515 1.87 2.68 -8.94
N GLY A 516 0.70 3.13 -8.49
CA GLY A 516 0.18 4.45 -8.83
C GLY A 516 1.05 5.55 -8.24
N ILE A 517 1.31 5.48 -6.93
CA ILE A 517 2.25 6.37 -6.23
C ILE A 517 3.22 5.54 -5.37
N LEU A 518 4.51 5.89 -5.40
CA LEU A 518 5.57 5.28 -4.59
C LEU A 518 6.31 6.33 -3.75
N ALA A 519 6.43 6.09 -2.43
CA ALA A 519 7.24 6.89 -1.52
C ALA A 519 8.21 6.02 -0.70
N GLU A 520 9.52 6.29 -0.82
CA GLU A 520 10.59 5.51 -0.17
C GLU A 520 11.77 6.39 0.31
N GLY A 521 12.79 5.78 0.94
CA GLY A 521 14.04 6.45 1.28
C GLY A 521 13.92 7.70 2.15
N GLY A 522 13.03 7.68 3.16
CA GLY A 522 12.79 8.82 4.05
C GLY A 522 12.02 9.98 3.42
N ALA A 523 11.38 9.78 2.26
CA ALA A 523 10.58 10.79 1.59
C ALA A 523 9.37 11.27 2.38
N PHE A 524 8.90 12.47 2.03
CA PHE A 524 7.63 13.04 2.50
C PHE A 524 6.63 13.07 1.34
N LEU A 525 5.48 12.45 1.53
CA LEU A 525 4.40 12.41 0.55
C LEU A 525 3.13 13.05 1.15
N ASP A 526 2.51 13.95 0.40
CA ASP A 526 1.22 14.54 0.74
C ASP A 526 0.27 14.37 -0.44
N VAL A 527 -0.86 13.70 -0.25
CA VAL A 527 -1.84 13.40 -1.29
C VAL A 527 -3.21 13.89 -0.85
N GLU A 528 -3.77 14.83 -1.61
CA GLU A 528 -5.06 15.45 -1.30
C GLU A 528 -5.99 15.41 -2.51
N ALA A 529 -7.28 15.09 -2.29
CA ALA A 529 -8.34 15.20 -3.29
C ALA A 529 -8.01 14.48 -4.62
N THR A 530 -7.25 13.39 -4.55
CA THR A 530 -6.65 12.72 -5.70
C THR A 530 -7.20 11.32 -5.86
N ALA A 531 -7.39 10.89 -7.11
CA ALA A 531 -7.75 9.51 -7.42
C ALA A 531 -6.56 8.74 -7.99
N VAL A 532 -6.36 7.54 -7.47
CA VAL A 532 -5.42 6.55 -7.99
C VAL A 532 -6.21 5.32 -8.41
N LEU A 533 -6.34 5.16 -9.71
CA LEU A 533 -7.29 4.27 -10.34
C LEU A 533 -6.57 3.22 -11.20
N ARG A 534 -7.12 2.00 -11.16
CA ARG A 534 -6.81 0.96 -12.15
C ARG A 534 -5.32 0.72 -12.33
N THR A 535 -4.54 0.79 -11.26
CA THR A 535 -3.11 0.48 -11.33
C THR A 535 -2.94 -0.99 -11.75
N GLN A 536 -2.23 -1.16 -12.86
CA GLN A 536 -2.03 -2.42 -13.55
C GLN A 536 -0.88 -3.22 -12.91
N PRO A 537 -0.94 -4.55 -12.96
CA PRO A 537 0.14 -5.41 -12.53
C PRO A 537 1.47 -5.12 -13.25
N ASP A 538 2.57 -5.29 -12.53
CA ASP A 538 3.93 -5.30 -13.06
C ASP A 538 4.13 -6.45 -14.07
N ASP A 539 5.32 -6.53 -14.67
CA ASP A 539 5.60 -7.53 -15.73
C ASP A 539 5.55 -8.99 -15.24
N LYS A 540 5.52 -9.20 -13.93
CA LYS A 540 5.35 -10.52 -13.31
C LYS A 540 3.88 -10.82 -13.00
N GLU A 541 3.00 -9.86 -13.26
CA GLU A 541 1.58 -9.88 -12.94
C GLU A 541 1.28 -10.00 -11.43
N GLU A 542 2.17 -9.46 -10.59
CA GLU A 542 2.11 -9.63 -9.14
C GLU A 542 1.69 -8.36 -8.40
N ARG A 543 2.15 -7.18 -8.86
CA ARG A 543 2.01 -5.90 -8.13
C ARG A 543 1.33 -4.84 -8.98
N GLY A 544 0.21 -4.29 -8.52
CA GLY A 544 -0.48 -3.17 -9.17
C GLY A 544 -1.05 -2.22 -8.12
N TRP A 545 -0.21 -1.81 -7.17
CA TRP A 545 -0.63 -1.16 -5.94
C TRP A 545 -1.10 0.27 -6.19
N GLY A 546 -2.20 0.70 -5.58
CA GLY A 546 -2.60 2.11 -5.67
C GLY A 546 -1.52 3.03 -5.09
N LEU A 547 -1.20 2.83 -3.81
CA LEU A 547 -0.17 3.60 -3.10
C LEU A 547 0.79 2.69 -2.34
N GLN A 548 2.10 2.89 -2.51
CA GLN A 548 3.16 2.22 -1.74
C GLN A 548 3.95 3.24 -0.91
N VAL A 549 4.06 2.99 0.39
CA VAL A 549 4.89 3.79 1.32
C VAL A 549 5.83 2.86 2.07
N GLY A 550 7.13 3.12 1.95
CA GLY A 550 8.20 2.22 2.40
C GLY A 550 9.42 2.95 2.97
N GLU A 551 10.37 2.18 3.49
CA GLU A 551 11.75 2.63 3.76
C GLU A 551 11.86 3.96 4.53
N SER A 552 11.18 4.05 5.68
CA SER A 552 11.16 5.24 6.56
C SER A 552 10.47 6.48 5.97
N ALA A 553 9.73 6.35 4.86
CA ALA A 553 8.92 7.45 4.32
C ALA A 553 7.75 7.80 5.25
N THR A 554 7.32 9.07 5.17
CA THR A 554 6.13 9.58 5.87
C THR A 554 5.12 10.06 4.83
N ALA A 555 3.86 9.64 4.96
CA ALA A 555 2.80 10.03 4.06
C ALA A 555 1.55 10.56 4.78
N THR A 556 0.91 11.57 4.21
CA THR A 556 -0.45 12.01 4.57
C THR A 556 -1.34 11.86 3.34
N VAL A 557 -2.51 11.25 3.50
CA VAL A 557 -3.47 11.01 2.42
C VAL A 557 -4.86 11.42 2.89
N THR A 558 -5.45 12.41 2.22
CA THR A 558 -6.68 13.06 2.66
C THR A 558 -7.67 13.21 1.50
N GLY A 559 -8.90 12.74 1.69
CA GLY A 559 -9.94 12.96 0.69
C GLY A 559 -9.65 12.27 -0.65
N CYS A 560 -9.04 11.09 -0.64
CA CYS A 560 -8.60 10.42 -1.86
C CYS A 560 -9.48 9.22 -2.22
N LEU A 561 -9.40 8.79 -3.49
CA LEU A 561 -9.96 7.53 -3.97
C LEU A 561 -8.85 6.59 -4.44
N LEU A 562 -8.70 5.43 -3.80
CA LEU A 562 -7.88 4.32 -4.28
C LEU A 562 -8.83 3.25 -4.82
N GLY A 563 -9.07 3.26 -6.13
CA GLY A 563 -10.13 2.48 -6.77
C GLY A 563 -9.63 1.49 -7.81
N GLU A 564 -10.15 0.27 -7.81
CA GLU A 564 -9.93 -0.71 -8.88
C GLU A 564 -8.46 -1.09 -9.13
N ASN A 565 -7.58 -0.84 -8.15
CA ASN A 565 -6.17 -1.19 -8.21
C ASN A 565 -5.98 -2.71 -8.08
N THR A 566 -4.81 -3.23 -8.46
CA THR A 566 -4.56 -4.68 -8.45
C THR A 566 -3.65 -5.09 -7.29
N ALA A 567 -3.94 -6.23 -6.68
CA ALA A 567 -3.27 -6.80 -5.52
C ALA A 567 -3.44 -5.99 -4.21
N ALA A 568 -3.28 -4.68 -4.20
CA ALA A 568 -3.53 -3.86 -3.01
C ALA A 568 -3.99 -2.43 -3.37
N GLY A 569 -4.92 -1.88 -2.59
CA GLY A 569 -5.21 -0.45 -2.62
C GLY A 569 -4.02 0.34 -2.08
N MET A 570 -3.50 -0.07 -0.92
CA MET A 570 -2.35 0.57 -0.27
C MET A 570 -1.44 -0.42 0.47
N ILE A 571 -0.12 -0.23 0.34
CA ILE A 571 0.92 -0.99 1.04
C ILE A 571 1.77 -0.03 1.87
N VAL A 572 1.92 -0.35 3.16
CA VAL A 572 2.74 0.41 4.13
C VAL A 572 3.71 -0.56 4.77
N SER A 573 5.02 -0.35 4.58
CA SER A 573 6.00 -1.32 5.07
C SER A 573 7.32 -0.71 5.50
N GLY A 574 8.05 -1.45 6.33
CA GLY A 574 9.41 -1.11 6.72
C GLY A 574 9.51 -0.23 7.96
N VAL A 575 10.70 -0.28 8.56
CA VAL A 575 10.97 0.38 9.84
C VAL A 575 10.94 1.89 9.67
N GLY A 576 10.27 2.57 10.60
CA GLY A 576 10.20 4.03 10.62
C GLY A 576 9.17 4.63 9.65
N THR A 577 8.53 3.80 8.82
CA THR A 577 7.51 4.24 7.86
C THR A 577 6.22 4.62 8.60
N LYS A 578 5.65 5.77 8.23
CA LYS A 578 4.43 6.30 8.87
C LYS A 578 3.43 6.77 7.83
N ILE A 579 2.15 6.52 8.09
CA ILE A 579 1.08 7.08 7.27
C ILE A 579 -0.11 7.54 8.11
N GLU A 580 -0.70 8.66 7.70
CA GLU A 580 -1.98 9.17 8.17
C GLU A 580 -2.97 9.17 7.00
N LEU A 581 -4.07 8.41 7.15
CA LEU A 581 -5.12 8.25 6.16
C LEU A 581 -6.41 8.87 6.71
N SER A 582 -7.00 9.82 6.00
CA SER A 582 -8.25 10.45 6.41
C SER A 582 -9.19 10.74 5.25
N ALA A 583 -10.50 10.68 5.50
CA ALA A 583 -11.55 10.92 4.49
C ALA A 583 -11.33 10.18 3.16
N THR A 584 -10.69 9.00 3.20
CA THR A 584 -10.23 8.29 1.99
C THR A 584 -11.10 7.06 1.74
N VAL A 585 -11.41 6.82 0.47
CA VAL A 585 -12.13 5.64 0.00
C VAL A 585 -11.13 4.69 -0.66
N VAL A 586 -11.10 3.44 -0.20
CA VAL A 586 -10.33 2.35 -0.82
C VAL A 586 -11.31 1.27 -1.24
N ARG A 587 -11.50 1.10 -2.55
CA ARG A 587 -12.55 0.20 -3.05
C ARG A 587 -12.18 -0.63 -4.25
N ASP A 588 -12.89 -1.74 -4.37
CA ASP A 588 -12.86 -2.63 -5.54
C ASP A 588 -11.46 -3.09 -5.93
N THR A 589 -10.55 -3.22 -4.95
CA THR A 589 -9.21 -3.72 -5.21
C THR A 589 -9.28 -5.15 -5.75
N LYS A 590 -8.70 -5.38 -6.92
CA LYS A 590 -8.76 -6.64 -7.68
C LYS A 590 -7.64 -7.58 -7.24
N PRO A 591 -7.84 -8.90 -7.25
CA PRO A 591 -6.77 -9.85 -7.03
C PRO A 591 -5.79 -9.82 -8.20
N ASN A 592 -4.56 -10.28 -7.98
CA ASN A 592 -3.55 -10.41 -9.04
C ASN A 592 -3.88 -11.56 -10.02
N ALA A 593 -3.02 -11.79 -11.02
CA ALA A 593 -3.26 -12.83 -12.03
C ALA A 593 -3.33 -14.26 -11.48
N LYS A 594 -2.76 -14.51 -10.29
CA LYS A 594 -2.85 -15.80 -9.58
C LYS A 594 -4.15 -15.94 -8.77
N GLY A 595 -5.00 -14.92 -8.76
CA GLY A 595 -6.19 -14.86 -7.91
C GLY A 595 -5.88 -14.60 -6.44
N GLU A 596 -4.66 -14.16 -6.12
CA GLU A 596 -4.20 -13.85 -4.78
C GLU A 596 -4.33 -12.34 -4.53
N TYR A 597 -4.38 -11.94 -3.25
CA TYR A 597 -4.50 -10.56 -2.79
C TYR A 597 -5.83 -9.90 -3.22
N GLY A 598 -5.80 -8.58 -3.41
CA GLY A 598 -6.96 -7.71 -3.55
C GLY A 598 -7.27 -6.93 -2.27
N THR A 599 -6.28 -6.83 -1.38
CA THR A 599 -6.37 -6.20 -0.07
C THR A 599 -6.67 -4.71 -0.18
N GLY A 600 -7.54 -4.16 0.65
CA GLY A 600 -7.75 -2.72 0.72
C GLY A 600 -6.46 -1.99 1.16
N VAL A 601 -6.04 -2.22 2.40
CA VAL A 601 -4.77 -1.70 2.94
C VAL A 601 -4.00 -2.74 3.74
N GLN A 602 -2.68 -2.73 3.60
CA GLN A 602 -1.77 -3.58 4.36
C GLN A 602 -0.67 -2.77 5.04
N THR A 603 -0.44 -3.04 6.33
CA THR A 603 0.67 -2.50 7.13
C THR A 603 1.56 -3.62 7.64
N SER A 604 2.88 -3.51 7.43
CA SER A 604 3.85 -4.52 7.90
C SER A 604 5.24 -3.96 8.27
N GLY A 605 6.11 -4.82 8.79
CA GLY A 605 7.55 -4.52 8.95
C GLY A 605 7.86 -3.38 9.92
N SER A 606 7.17 -3.29 11.07
CA SER A 606 7.29 -2.19 12.04
C SER A 606 6.83 -0.81 11.54
N ALA A 607 6.07 -0.75 10.45
CA ALA A 607 5.41 0.47 10.01
C ALA A 607 4.22 0.83 10.93
N SER A 608 3.84 2.12 10.93
CA SER A 608 2.71 2.62 11.69
C SER A 608 1.70 3.35 10.81
N MET A 609 0.42 3.05 11.01
CA MET A 609 -0.69 3.63 10.25
C MET A 609 -1.75 4.22 11.20
N VAL A 610 -2.24 5.42 10.88
CA VAL A 610 -3.41 6.03 11.52
C VAL A 610 -4.48 6.21 10.47
N VAL A 611 -5.69 5.73 10.74
CA VAL A 611 -6.85 5.79 9.85
C VAL A 611 -8.00 6.47 10.58
N SER A 612 -8.54 7.54 10.00
CA SER A 612 -9.65 8.28 10.60
C SER A 612 -10.69 8.67 9.56
N GLY A 613 -11.92 8.19 9.69
CA GLY A 613 -12.93 8.51 8.69
C GLY A 613 -12.52 7.97 7.33
N CYS A 614 -12.38 6.65 7.16
CA CYS A 614 -12.11 6.06 5.85
C CYS A 614 -13.11 4.94 5.53
N LEU A 615 -13.33 4.71 4.23
CA LEU A 615 -14.18 3.65 3.73
C LEU A 615 -13.31 2.60 3.04
N PHE A 616 -13.51 1.34 3.40
CA PHE A 616 -12.97 0.18 2.69
C PHE A 616 -14.16 -0.64 2.18
N ASP A 617 -14.38 -0.68 0.86
CA ASP A 617 -15.58 -1.27 0.25
C ASP A 617 -15.25 -2.21 -0.92
N GLY A 618 -15.89 -3.37 -1.00
CA GLY A 618 -15.79 -4.24 -2.18
C GLY A 618 -14.40 -4.85 -2.46
N ASN A 619 -13.42 -4.65 -1.57
CA ASN A 619 -12.07 -5.20 -1.68
C ASN A 619 -12.10 -6.74 -1.60
N LYS A 620 -11.06 -7.41 -2.12
CA LYS A 620 -10.95 -8.87 -2.03
C LYS A 620 -9.99 -9.29 -0.92
N GLU A 621 -10.16 -10.51 -0.43
CA GLU A 621 -9.32 -11.15 0.60
C GLU A 621 -9.41 -10.50 1.99
N VAL A 622 -8.94 -9.25 2.15
CA VAL A 622 -8.97 -8.51 3.41
C VAL A 622 -9.18 -7.00 3.17
N GLY A 623 -10.06 -6.36 3.93
CA GLY A 623 -10.21 -4.90 3.90
C GLY A 623 -8.98 -4.18 4.46
N VAL A 624 -8.62 -4.50 5.71
CA VAL A 624 -7.46 -3.95 6.43
C VAL A 624 -6.62 -5.07 7.04
N ILE A 625 -5.33 -5.16 6.72
CA ILE A 625 -4.41 -6.12 7.35
C ILE A 625 -3.25 -5.43 8.06
N VAL A 626 -2.94 -5.89 9.27
CA VAL A 626 -1.79 -5.44 10.07
C VAL A 626 -1.01 -6.68 10.49
N SER A 627 0.20 -6.84 9.95
CA SER A 627 0.99 -8.04 10.18
C SER A 627 2.47 -7.77 10.40
N GLY A 628 3.09 -8.58 11.26
CA GLY A 628 4.52 -8.54 11.52
C GLY A 628 4.90 -7.76 12.77
N SER A 629 6.02 -8.19 13.37
CA SER A 629 6.49 -7.66 14.65
C SER A 629 6.69 -6.15 14.59
N GLY A 630 6.05 -5.44 15.53
CA GLY A 630 6.14 -3.99 15.66
C GLY A 630 5.23 -3.20 14.72
N ALA A 631 4.51 -3.84 13.79
CA ALA A 631 3.53 -3.18 12.95
C ALA A 631 2.38 -2.65 13.82
N LYS A 632 1.97 -1.41 13.58
CA LYS A 632 0.95 -0.71 14.40
C LYS A 632 -0.12 -0.07 13.53
N ALA A 633 -1.38 -0.20 13.94
CA ALA A 633 -2.45 0.59 13.35
C ALA A 633 -3.41 1.16 14.40
N SER A 634 -3.93 2.36 14.15
CA SER A 634 -5.07 2.91 14.86
C SER A 634 -6.16 3.26 13.86
N LEU A 635 -7.35 2.67 14.03
CA LEU A 635 -8.53 2.93 13.22
C LEU A 635 -9.55 3.66 14.08
N SER A 636 -10.09 4.74 13.56
CA SER A 636 -11.15 5.49 14.21
C SER A 636 -12.18 5.97 13.21
N ALA A 637 -13.44 5.86 13.60
CA ALA A 637 -14.53 6.34 12.77
C ALA A 637 -14.50 5.79 11.32
N THR A 638 -14.20 4.50 11.14
CA THR A 638 -13.97 3.87 9.82
C THR A 638 -15.07 2.86 9.50
N LEU A 639 -15.47 2.79 8.22
CA LEU A 639 -16.38 1.77 7.69
C LEU A 639 -15.59 0.77 6.85
N VAL A 640 -15.70 -0.51 7.18
CA VAL A 640 -15.13 -1.61 6.40
C VAL A 640 -16.23 -2.58 6.03
N ARG A 641 -16.57 -2.66 4.75
CA ARG A 641 -17.71 -3.44 4.31
C ARG A 641 -17.50 -4.18 3.01
N ASN A 642 -18.38 -5.16 2.78
CA ASN A 642 -18.45 -5.91 1.55
C ASN A 642 -17.09 -6.46 1.11
N THR A 643 -16.22 -6.84 2.05
CA THR A 643 -14.99 -7.53 1.68
C THR A 643 -15.35 -8.91 1.16
N LEU A 644 -14.86 -9.24 -0.02
CA LEU A 644 -15.21 -10.45 -0.76
C LEU A 644 -14.07 -11.46 -0.72
N LEU A 645 -14.38 -12.70 -1.08
CA LEU A 645 -13.35 -13.73 -1.21
C LEU A 645 -12.30 -13.35 -2.27
N SER A 646 -11.05 -13.77 -2.04
CA SER A 646 -10.00 -13.67 -3.07
C SER A 646 -10.38 -14.48 -4.32
N GLY A 647 -9.66 -14.28 -5.43
CA GLY A 647 -9.85 -15.08 -6.65
C GLY A 647 -9.62 -16.57 -6.42
N ALA A 648 -8.80 -16.94 -5.42
CA ALA A 648 -8.59 -18.31 -4.97
C ALA A 648 -9.69 -18.84 -4.01
N GLY A 649 -10.74 -18.06 -3.75
CA GLY A 649 -11.82 -18.41 -2.83
C GLY A 649 -11.41 -18.43 -1.36
N LYS A 650 -10.32 -17.75 -1.00
CA LYS A 650 -9.77 -17.71 0.36
C LYS A 650 -10.04 -16.37 1.01
N MET A 651 -10.35 -16.42 2.32
CA MET A 651 -10.47 -15.26 3.23
C MET A 651 -11.51 -14.24 2.75
N GLY A 652 -11.97 -13.35 3.62
CA GLY A 652 -12.85 -12.24 3.22
C GLY A 652 -12.98 -11.20 4.34
N TYR A 653 -11.95 -11.13 5.20
CA TYR A 653 -12.08 -10.44 6.46
C TYR A 653 -12.22 -8.94 6.26
N GLY A 654 -13.11 -8.30 7.00
CA GLY A 654 -13.06 -6.84 7.10
C GLY A 654 -11.68 -6.39 7.62
N MET A 655 -11.23 -6.98 8.73
CA MET A 655 -9.90 -6.72 9.27
C MET A 655 -9.17 -7.99 9.71
N GLN A 656 -7.85 -8.02 9.50
CA GLN A 656 -6.96 -9.07 9.99
C GLN A 656 -5.77 -8.49 10.76
N VAL A 657 -5.45 -9.09 11.92
CA VAL A 657 -4.25 -8.79 12.71
C VAL A 657 -3.48 -10.07 12.93
N ALA A 658 -2.19 -10.07 12.61
CA ALA A 658 -1.37 -11.26 12.53
C ALA A 658 0.09 -11.00 12.93
N ASP A 659 0.85 -12.07 13.20
CA ASP A 659 2.32 -12.07 13.32
C ASP A 659 2.92 -10.96 14.21
N GLY A 660 2.31 -10.65 15.37
CA GLY A 660 2.81 -9.61 16.27
C GLY A 660 2.29 -8.18 16.00
N GLY A 661 1.28 -8.04 15.14
CA GLY A 661 0.62 -6.77 14.86
C GLY A 661 -0.13 -6.22 16.06
N LEU A 662 -0.09 -4.90 16.24
CA LEU A 662 -0.72 -4.19 17.35
C LEU A 662 -1.76 -3.19 16.83
N VAL A 663 -3.01 -3.34 17.24
CA VAL A 663 -4.11 -2.54 16.69
C VAL A 663 -5.00 -1.93 17.76
N ALA A 664 -5.35 -0.66 17.59
CA ALA A 664 -6.45 -0.02 18.31
C ALA A 664 -7.57 0.36 17.34
N VAL A 665 -8.79 -0.10 17.61
CA VAL A 665 -9.99 0.18 16.81
C VAL A 665 -11.03 0.86 17.69
N SER A 666 -11.57 1.98 17.23
CA SER A 666 -12.59 2.74 17.97
C SER A 666 -13.66 3.31 17.05
N ARG A 667 -14.93 3.19 17.43
CA ARG A 667 -16.05 3.79 16.68
C ARG A 667 -16.08 3.36 15.21
N CYS A 668 -15.81 2.09 14.92
CA CYS A 668 -15.82 1.55 13.57
C CYS A 668 -17.07 0.69 13.30
N LEU A 669 -17.35 0.45 12.02
CA LEU A 669 -18.37 -0.49 11.56
C LEU A 669 -17.75 -1.49 10.59
N PHE A 670 -17.95 -2.78 10.86
CA PHE A 670 -17.61 -3.89 9.98
C PHE A 670 -18.90 -4.57 9.54
N GLU A 671 -19.24 -4.53 8.26
CA GLU A 671 -20.56 -4.96 7.76
C GLU A 671 -20.46 -5.74 6.45
N GLY A 672 -21.26 -6.80 6.26
CA GLY A 672 -21.36 -7.46 4.96
C GLY A 672 -20.07 -8.14 4.50
N ASN A 673 -19.07 -8.30 5.38
CA ASN A 673 -17.79 -8.92 5.03
C ASN A 673 -17.96 -10.44 4.94
N THR A 674 -17.39 -11.02 3.89
CA THR A 674 -17.49 -12.47 3.64
C THR A 674 -16.50 -13.20 4.54
N TRP A 675 -16.78 -14.42 4.98
CA TRP A 675 -15.91 -15.19 5.90
C TRP A 675 -15.82 -14.64 7.33
N GLY A 676 -15.54 -13.36 7.55
CA GLY A 676 -15.63 -12.77 8.88
C GLY A 676 -15.47 -11.26 8.95
N GLY A 677 -15.89 -10.66 10.06
CA GLY A 677 -15.71 -9.24 10.32
C GLY A 677 -14.26 -8.92 10.68
N ILE A 678 -13.75 -9.54 11.75
CA ILE A 678 -12.41 -9.31 12.27
C ILE A 678 -11.73 -10.65 12.63
N GLY A 679 -10.49 -10.85 12.20
CA GLY A 679 -9.65 -11.99 12.59
C GLY A 679 -8.36 -11.56 13.28
N VAL A 680 -8.05 -12.13 14.45
CA VAL A 680 -6.83 -11.85 15.22
C VAL A 680 -6.10 -13.16 15.51
N TRP A 681 -4.89 -13.29 14.99
CA TRP A 681 -4.22 -14.57 14.89
C TRP A 681 -2.74 -14.51 15.24
N GLN A 682 -2.23 -15.66 15.71
CA GLN A 682 -0.82 -15.93 15.97
C GLN A 682 -0.26 -15.21 17.21
N PRO A 683 0.87 -15.71 17.76
CA PRO A 683 1.44 -15.17 18.98
C PRO A 683 1.87 -13.72 18.82
N GLY A 684 1.53 -12.90 19.82
CA GLY A 684 1.89 -11.48 19.89
C GLY A 684 0.98 -10.53 19.11
N ALA A 685 -0.01 -11.04 18.37
CA ALA A 685 -1.06 -10.20 17.81
C ALA A 685 -1.95 -9.67 18.95
N GLU A 686 -2.07 -8.35 19.04
CA GLU A 686 -2.87 -7.68 20.08
C GLU A 686 -3.86 -6.69 19.46
N MET A 687 -5.09 -6.71 19.94
CA MET A 687 -6.13 -5.77 19.53
C MET A 687 -6.88 -5.18 20.71
N ASN A 688 -7.02 -3.85 20.72
CA ASN A 688 -7.97 -3.13 21.55
C ASN A 688 -9.15 -2.68 20.68
N LEU A 689 -10.34 -3.19 20.97
CA LEU A 689 -11.58 -2.89 20.27
C LEU A 689 -12.51 -2.09 21.20
N SER A 690 -13.00 -0.95 20.74
CA SER A 690 -13.88 -0.10 21.54
C SER A 690 -15.00 0.51 20.70
N GLU A 691 -16.20 0.63 21.26
CA GLU A 691 -17.32 1.35 20.60
C GLU A 691 -17.55 0.89 19.15
N THR A 692 -17.41 -0.40 18.85
CA THR A 692 -17.36 -0.91 17.47
C THR A 692 -18.51 -1.89 17.22
N VAL A 693 -19.06 -1.84 16.00
CA VAL A 693 -20.11 -2.75 15.54
C VAL A 693 -19.52 -3.70 14.49
N VAL A 694 -19.81 -4.98 14.64
CA VAL A 694 -19.53 -6.01 13.63
C VAL A 694 -20.81 -6.75 13.33
N ARG A 695 -21.29 -6.66 12.09
CA ARG A 695 -22.58 -7.21 11.73
C ARG A 695 -22.70 -7.78 10.34
N ASP A 696 -23.76 -8.55 10.14
CA ASP A 696 -24.22 -9.03 8.83
C ASP A 696 -23.10 -9.68 8.03
N THR A 697 -22.23 -10.44 8.69
CA THR A 697 -21.15 -11.16 8.02
C THR A 697 -21.72 -12.29 7.18
N ILE A 698 -21.03 -12.62 6.10
CA ILE A 698 -21.58 -13.51 5.06
C ILE A 698 -20.73 -14.79 5.02
N PRO A 699 -21.31 -15.99 5.23
CA PRO A 699 -20.62 -17.24 4.98
C PRO A 699 -20.19 -17.37 3.52
N ASN A 700 -19.15 -18.16 3.25
CA ASN A 700 -18.77 -18.48 1.89
C ASN A 700 -19.81 -19.38 1.19
N GLY A 701 -19.60 -19.69 -0.10
CA GLY A 701 -20.52 -20.49 -0.90
C GLY A 701 -20.77 -21.93 -0.44
N VAL A 702 -20.05 -22.43 0.58
CA VAL A 702 -20.28 -23.73 1.23
C VAL A 702 -20.78 -23.60 2.67
N GLY A 703 -21.21 -22.40 3.09
CA GLY A 703 -21.76 -22.13 4.42
C GLY A 703 -20.74 -22.05 5.54
N LYS A 704 -19.45 -21.87 5.24
CA LYS A 704 -18.38 -21.70 6.24
C LYS A 704 -18.00 -20.23 6.39
N GLY A 705 -17.59 -19.80 7.58
CA GLY A 705 -17.37 -18.39 7.88
C GLY A 705 -18.70 -17.69 8.21
N GLY A 706 -18.68 -16.36 8.22
CA GLY A 706 -19.77 -15.57 8.78
C GLY A 706 -19.57 -15.34 10.28
N ARG A 707 -18.31 -15.17 10.70
CA ARG A 707 -17.94 -14.89 12.09
C ARG A 707 -17.81 -13.40 12.30
N GLY A 708 -18.32 -12.87 13.41
CA GLY A 708 -18.13 -11.47 13.78
C GLY A 708 -16.65 -11.21 14.11
N LEU A 709 -16.19 -11.75 15.24
CA LEU A 709 -14.79 -11.68 15.67
C LEU A 709 -14.22 -13.07 15.91
N GLU A 710 -13.06 -13.34 15.31
CA GLU A 710 -12.31 -14.58 15.50
C GLU A 710 -10.95 -14.30 16.12
N VAL A 711 -10.63 -15.00 17.22
CA VAL A 711 -9.38 -14.84 17.96
C VAL A 711 -8.72 -16.19 18.16
N GLY A 712 -7.45 -16.33 17.76
CA GLY A 712 -6.74 -17.57 18.00
C GLY A 712 -5.22 -17.54 17.92
N GLY A 713 -4.62 -18.70 18.20
CA GLY A 713 -3.17 -18.90 18.09
C GLY A 713 -2.34 -18.08 19.06
N ALA A 714 -2.76 -17.95 20.32
CA ALA A 714 -2.10 -17.13 21.35
C ALA A 714 -2.13 -15.61 21.11
N ALA A 715 -3.12 -15.14 20.34
CA ALA A 715 -3.46 -13.72 20.23
C ALA A 715 -4.18 -13.21 21.49
N SER A 716 -4.17 -11.89 21.69
CA SER A 716 -4.84 -11.22 22.82
C SER A 716 -5.77 -10.11 22.34
N VAL A 717 -7.03 -10.12 22.79
CA VAL A 717 -8.01 -9.08 22.45
C VAL A 717 -8.66 -8.51 23.70
N VAL A 718 -8.77 -7.19 23.77
CA VAL A 718 -9.60 -6.49 24.76
C VAL A 718 -10.70 -5.76 24.01
N ALA A 719 -11.96 -6.12 24.28
CA ALA A 719 -13.12 -5.48 23.65
C ALA A 719 -14.04 -4.82 24.68
N SER A 720 -14.43 -3.58 24.40
CA SER A 720 -15.28 -2.77 25.29
C SER A 720 -16.38 -2.03 24.53
N ASN A 721 -17.61 -1.99 25.03
CA ASN A 721 -18.72 -1.27 24.39
C ASN A 721 -18.95 -1.69 22.93
N CYS A 722 -18.88 -3.00 22.63
CA CYS A 722 -18.99 -3.51 21.26
C CYS A 722 -20.33 -4.21 21.01
N LEU A 723 -20.75 -4.24 19.76
CA LEU A 723 -21.94 -4.96 19.29
C LEU A 723 -21.56 -5.94 18.19
N PHE A 724 -21.94 -7.20 18.38
CA PHE A 724 -21.84 -8.26 17.38
C PHE A 724 -23.25 -8.77 17.07
N GLU A 725 -23.75 -8.51 15.87
CA GLU A 725 -25.13 -8.86 15.49
C GLU A 725 -25.25 -9.47 14.09
N GLY A 726 -26.19 -10.39 13.87
CA GLY A 726 -26.44 -10.94 12.53
C GLY A 726 -25.24 -11.68 11.92
N ASN A 727 -24.43 -12.35 12.75
CA ASN A 727 -23.25 -13.11 12.32
C ASN A 727 -23.57 -14.62 12.24
N PRO A 728 -23.69 -15.24 11.05
CA PRO A 728 -24.34 -16.55 10.90
C PRO A 728 -23.60 -17.77 11.44
N GLU A 729 -22.29 -17.73 11.65
CA GLU A 729 -21.55 -18.86 12.25
C GLU A 729 -21.28 -18.63 13.73
N ALA A 730 -20.73 -17.46 14.09
CA ALA A 730 -20.51 -17.07 15.47
C ALA A 730 -20.40 -15.55 15.57
N GLY A 731 -21.01 -14.94 16.60
CA GLY A 731 -20.74 -13.54 16.90
C GLY A 731 -19.27 -13.32 17.32
N ILE A 732 -18.78 -14.18 18.21
CA ILE A 732 -17.38 -14.21 18.66
C ILE A 732 -16.92 -15.66 18.76
N LEU A 733 -15.77 -15.99 18.18
CA LEU A 733 -15.09 -17.27 18.28
C LEU A 733 -13.70 -17.08 18.87
N VAL A 734 -13.38 -17.81 19.95
CA VAL A 734 -12.07 -17.78 20.60
C VAL A 734 -11.53 -19.20 20.70
N GLY A 735 -10.33 -19.46 20.18
CA GLY A 735 -9.76 -20.80 20.17
C GLY A 735 -8.24 -20.86 20.17
N GLY A 736 -7.70 -22.04 20.48
CA GLY A 736 -6.25 -22.30 20.51
C GLY A 736 -5.58 -21.99 21.85
N SER A 737 -4.44 -22.65 22.10
CA SER A 737 -3.71 -22.50 23.35
C SER A 737 -3.09 -21.11 23.48
N GLY A 738 -3.16 -20.54 24.69
CA GLY A 738 -2.58 -19.23 25.00
C GLY A 738 -3.39 -18.02 24.53
N THR A 739 -4.48 -18.22 23.80
CA THR A 739 -5.36 -17.15 23.34
C THR A 739 -6.08 -16.49 24.52
N LYS A 740 -6.15 -15.16 24.53
CA LYS A 740 -6.79 -14.37 25.59
C LYS A 740 -7.82 -13.41 25.02
N MET A 741 -8.94 -13.29 25.71
CA MET A 741 -9.96 -12.31 25.39
C MET A 741 -10.58 -11.73 26.65
N ASP A 742 -10.57 -10.40 26.78
CA ASP A 742 -11.25 -9.67 27.83
C ASP A 742 -12.43 -8.88 27.23
N LEU A 743 -13.65 -9.14 27.72
CA LEU A 743 -14.88 -8.50 27.25
C LEU A 743 -15.48 -7.63 28.35
N SER A 744 -15.92 -6.42 28.00
CA SER A 744 -16.66 -5.55 28.92
C SER A 744 -17.73 -4.74 28.18
N ALA A 745 -18.94 -4.67 28.73
CA ALA A 745 -20.06 -3.95 28.08
C ALA A 745 -20.23 -4.31 26.59
N THR A 746 -20.13 -5.61 26.26
CA THR A 746 -20.24 -6.10 24.88
C THR A 746 -21.53 -6.90 24.72
N LEU A 747 -22.28 -6.64 23.65
CA LEU A 747 -23.49 -7.39 23.31
C LEU A 747 -23.22 -8.29 22.09
N VAL A 748 -23.61 -9.54 22.20
CA VAL A 748 -23.65 -10.50 21.08
C VAL A 748 -25.10 -10.95 20.93
N ARG A 749 -25.70 -10.75 19.76
CA ARG A 749 -27.10 -11.12 19.48
C ARG A 749 -27.28 -11.60 18.05
N ASP A 750 -28.40 -12.26 17.80
CA ASP A 750 -28.81 -12.69 16.44
C ASP A 750 -27.75 -13.52 15.70
N GLY A 751 -26.90 -14.22 16.46
CA GLY A 751 -26.03 -15.26 15.94
C GLY A 751 -26.86 -16.52 15.77
N MET A 752 -26.97 -17.02 14.55
CA MET A 752 -27.51 -18.37 14.36
C MET A 752 -26.41 -19.32 14.84
N SER A 753 -26.65 -20.06 15.93
CA SER A 753 -25.81 -21.22 16.19
C SER A 753 -25.99 -22.16 15.02
N ALA A 754 -24.93 -22.41 14.24
CA ALA A 754 -24.88 -23.62 13.43
C ALA A 754 -25.17 -24.79 14.38
N GLU A 755 -26.04 -25.73 13.99
CA GLU A 755 -26.45 -26.85 14.85
C GLU A 755 -25.28 -27.75 15.33
N ASP A 756 -24.05 -27.48 14.91
CA ASP A 756 -22.81 -28.13 15.35
C ASP A 756 -21.69 -27.09 15.62
N GLY A 757 -21.60 -26.54 16.84
CA GLY A 757 -20.52 -25.61 17.22
C GLY A 757 -20.45 -25.27 18.70
#